data_AF-A0A940DU00-F1
#
_entry.id   AF-A0A940DU00-F1
#
_cell.length_a   1.000
_cell.length_b   1.000
_cell.length_c   1.000
_cell.angle_alpha   90.00
_cell.angle_beta   90.00
_cell.angle_gamma   90.00
#
_symmetry.space_group_name_H-M   'P 1'
#
loop_
_entity.id
_entity.type
_entity.pdbx_description
1 polymer ?
#
loop_
_entity_poly.entity_id
_entity_poly.type
_entity_poly.pdbx_seq_one_letter_code
_entity_poly.pdbx_strand_id
1 'polypeptide(L)'
;MKKTILSIILTLAVPGLASIHAGAQDARQRTTLTIVQDALAQLPAQTSEDLYGEMSDIAGSAPESVELLAGMLVPASEGQNALVEYALNGIVNFACANGNEAYAAPVRAGLAAGLEKCGDTANKALLLSLFRLLATADDIPIFLEYAGDPTLGSVAVNALISIEGSDEAIMDLIKSDGASRPLLAYAAAEKGLAAAEPYLLAWIQDLDGNADEDSDPSSKVDTPDMRTYLHALACCGSEASLNFLKKASIYDYITLLQRLAENGNASAAISGARKLLKSDDTNIRCAALEILVSVQGALAGKYILAAAKSPDREYRCAALEYGARFIEDDCLCAGLSKLLETADDGVKTDIVNWTGAHKVSRLLPDVLAYIPEYAGENAGKTASPELVIAAVGAAGMIGGDKAADALVAQLSGDADYAQAAYRALLSFDGDLESRLQSVLEGSDSQAVGYALSLASVRRMTGLAPQVFSLLDSDDSMVRKTAYMTLEGVVAPEDCGRLGSLLEKADTDFKVAALQSALAGALMTLAPEQQYEEAMALIGESGKPYLYYPVLAQSATKDAVKYLKGAYAEGVGAQEAFSALMTVDNIAAADVLMSIAGSDPENAGAALARVVDLVSASGLDDMSRESWYAAVMKSGPDVKLQNKVLDALATTPVMPAFLLAAKYLDDPQTAYRAANAVKSIASRTADEIDYYALKPALEKSMEVFAAAGGADDGYAVDEIRKMLSGLQPPAEKFVLPEDEARAGYEVLFDGTDLSKWTGDMEGYTPVNGTIYVTAKYGDTRNLYTKKEYRDFILRFDFCFVKPGVNNGVGIRTPMGKDAAYWGMCECQILDHDDPIYKNLHEYQVHGSAYGIIPAKRIVHKPLGEWNSEEIKVVGDRITVTLNGEVILDGNLREACQGHNVAPDGSKYNPYTVDHKNHPGMFNEKGHIGFLGHGAGIKFRNVRVLDLDK
;
A
#
# COMPACT_ATOMS: atom_id res chain seq x y z
N MET A 1 38.19 26.31 -64.24
CA MET A 1 36.75 26.04 -63.99
C MET A 1 36.66 24.82 -63.07
N LYS A 2 36.16 25.05 -61.85
CA LYS A 2 35.40 24.21 -60.89
C LYS A 2 35.83 22.74 -60.68
N LYS A 3 36.25 22.20 -59.52
CA LYS A 3 36.28 22.56 -58.07
C LYS A 3 34.97 23.06 -57.43
N THR A 4 34.31 22.18 -56.63
CA THR A 4 33.53 22.39 -55.37
C THR A 4 32.61 21.16 -55.17
N ILE A 5 32.40 20.46 -54.05
CA ILE A 5 32.70 20.57 -52.61
C ILE A 5 32.67 19.14 -52.05
N LEU A 6 33.77 18.65 -51.48
CA LEU A 6 33.79 17.49 -50.59
C LEU A 6 34.99 17.70 -49.65
N SER A 7 34.81 18.45 -48.57
CA SER A 7 35.81 18.60 -47.50
C SER A 7 35.18 19.18 -46.24
N ILE A 8 35.63 18.61 -45.12
CA ILE A 8 35.58 19.09 -43.72
C ILE A 8 34.37 18.65 -42.89
N ILE A 9 34.47 17.45 -42.28
CA ILE A 9 34.10 17.20 -40.87
C ILE A 9 35.09 16.17 -40.29
N LEU A 10 36.21 16.61 -39.72
CA LEU A 10 36.72 16.12 -38.43
C LEU A 10 37.95 16.94 -37.99
N THR A 11 38.04 17.17 -36.69
CA THR A 11 39.13 17.73 -35.87
C THR A 11 39.34 19.25 -35.83
N LEU A 12 38.86 19.87 -34.75
CA LEU A 12 39.73 20.53 -33.76
C LEU A 12 38.99 20.73 -32.42
N ALA A 13 39.72 20.47 -31.35
CA ALA A 13 39.30 20.55 -29.96
C ALA A 13 39.17 22.01 -29.45
N VAL A 14 38.17 22.20 -28.57
CA VAL A 14 37.98 23.09 -27.37
C VAL A 14 39.22 23.94 -26.96
N PRO A 15 39.13 25.20 -26.42
CA PRO A 15 38.10 25.76 -25.52
C PRO A 15 37.60 27.20 -25.79
N GLY A 16 36.40 27.54 -25.28
CA GLY A 16 35.96 28.94 -25.22
C GLY A 16 34.53 29.12 -24.72
N LEU A 17 34.39 29.52 -23.46
CA LEU A 17 33.18 29.98 -22.80
C LEU A 17 32.44 31.08 -23.60
N ALA A 18 31.17 30.85 -23.93
CA ALA A 18 30.14 31.89 -24.06
C ALA A 18 28.75 31.22 -24.10
N SER A 19 28.09 31.22 -22.95
CA SER A 19 26.68 30.82 -22.82
C SER A 19 25.79 31.85 -23.53
N ILE A 20 25.39 31.55 -24.77
CA ILE A 20 24.27 32.24 -25.41
C ILE A 20 23.01 31.61 -24.83
N HIS A 21 22.33 32.38 -23.98
CA HIS A 21 20.99 32.08 -23.49
C HIS A 21 20.03 32.06 -24.68
N ALA A 22 19.50 30.88 -25.03
CA ALA A 22 18.27 30.80 -25.80
C ALA A 22 17.12 31.00 -24.81
N GLY A 23 16.53 32.18 -24.83
CA GLY A 23 15.29 32.48 -24.11
C GLY A 23 14.13 31.63 -24.63
N ALA A 24 13.17 31.42 -23.75
CA ALA A 24 11.87 30.84 -24.03
C ALA A 24 11.29 31.38 -25.36
N GLN A 25 11.05 30.48 -26.32
CA GLN A 25 10.10 30.75 -27.38
C GLN A 25 8.70 30.75 -26.78
N ASP A 26 7.97 31.83 -27.03
CA ASP A 26 6.53 31.99 -26.80
C ASP A 26 5.77 30.69 -27.14
N ALA A 27 4.98 30.16 -26.20
CA ALA A 27 4.22 28.92 -26.33
C ALA A 27 3.21 28.93 -27.51
N ARG A 28 3.11 30.03 -28.27
CA ARG A 28 2.30 30.21 -29.47
C ARG A 28 3.02 29.93 -30.81
N GLN A 29 4.26 29.43 -30.81
CA GLN A 29 5.02 29.11 -32.05
C GLN A 29 5.81 27.80 -32.03
N ARG A 30 5.48 26.81 -31.19
CA ARG A 30 6.12 25.49 -31.28
C ARG A 30 5.67 24.77 -32.56
N THR A 31 6.62 24.32 -33.37
CA THR A 31 6.33 23.45 -34.53
C THR A 31 6.14 22.01 -34.05
N THR A 32 5.38 21.19 -34.76
CA THR A 32 5.17 19.77 -34.40
C THR A 32 6.48 19.00 -34.21
N LEU A 33 7.50 19.30 -35.03
CA LEU A 33 8.83 18.70 -34.89
C LEU A 33 9.48 19.07 -33.55
N THR A 34 9.35 20.32 -33.12
CA THR A 34 9.89 20.79 -31.83
C THR A 34 9.17 20.11 -30.67
N ILE A 35 7.84 19.97 -30.74
CA ILE A 35 7.04 19.29 -29.70
C ILE A 35 7.48 17.83 -29.55
N VAL A 36 7.66 17.11 -30.67
CA VAL A 36 8.14 15.72 -30.64
C VAL A 36 9.56 15.62 -30.08
N GLN A 37 10.46 16.54 -30.44
CA GLN A 37 11.85 16.52 -29.95
C GLN A 37 11.96 16.84 -28.46
N ASP A 38 11.19 17.83 -27.99
CA ASP A 38 11.15 18.21 -26.58
C ASP A 38 10.61 17.04 -25.74
N ALA A 39 9.51 16.43 -26.18
CA ALA A 39 8.92 15.29 -25.48
C ALA A 39 9.87 14.10 -25.45
N LEU A 40 10.53 13.75 -26.57
CA LEU A 40 11.51 12.66 -26.58
C LEU A 40 12.69 12.94 -25.63
N ALA A 41 13.13 14.19 -25.49
CA ALA A 41 14.23 14.54 -24.58
C ALA A 41 13.87 14.35 -23.10
N GLN A 42 12.58 14.38 -22.76
CA GLN A 42 12.06 14.19 -21.40
C GLN A 42 11.67 12.74 -21.09
N LEU A 43 11.75 11.84 -22.08
CA LEU A 43 11.43 10.42 -21.92
C LEU A 43 12.70 9.59 -21.62
N PRO A 44 12.58 8.49 -20.84
CA PRO A 44 11.39 8.04 -20.12
C PRO A 44 11.06 8.93 -18.92
N ALA A 45 9.78 9.24 -18.75
CA ALA A 45 9.29 10.10 -17.68
C ALA A 45 9.55 9.50 -16.28
N GLN A 46 9.94 10.33 -15.32
CA GLN A 46 10.22 9.90 -13.94
C GLN A 46 8.94 9.79 -13.10
N THR A 47 7.88 10.50 -13.47
CA THR A 47 6.57 10.47 -12.80
C THR A 47 5.43 10.25 -13.80
N SER A 48 4.27 9.83 -13.29
CA SER A 48 3.06 9.66 -14.11
C SER A 48 2.49 11.01 -14.61
N GLU A 49 2.74 12.10 -13.88
CA GLU A 49 2.28 13.44 -14.26
C GLU A 49 3.10 14.00 -15.43
N ASP A 50 4.42 13.85 -15.38
CA ASP A 50 5.30 14.24 -16.50
C ASP A 50 4.95 13.44 -17.77
N LEU A 51 4.74 12.13 -17.62
CA LEU A 51 4.31 11.28 -18.73
C LEU A 51 2.99 11.78 -19.34
N TYR A 52 2.02 12.14 -18.49
CA TYR A 52 0.73 12.63 -18.96
C TYR A 52 0.87 13.98 -19.69
N GLY A 53 1.71 14.89 -19.18
CA GLY A 53 2.02 16.17 -19.81
C GLY A 53 2.63 16.01 -21.21
N GLU A 54 3.67 15.18 -21.33
CA GLU A 54 4.33 14.93 -22.61
C GLU A 54 3.40 14.24 -23.63
N MET A 55 2.61 13.26 -23.17
CA MET A 55 1.64 12.60 -24.05
C MET A 55 0.51 13.54 -24.47
N SER A 56 0.07 14.45 -23.59
CA SER A 56 -0.92 15.47 -23.92
C SER A 56 -0.40 16.45 -24.99
N ASP A 57 0.85 16.88 -24.88
CA ASP A 57 1.49 17.78 -25.86
C ASP A 57 1.66 17.10 -27.23
N ILE A 58 2.10 15.83 -27.24
CA ILE A 58 2.18 15.01 -28.47
C ILE A 58 0.77 14.81 -29.06
N ALA A 59 -0.23 14.47 -28.25
CA ALA A 59 -1.62 14.25 -28.67
C ALA A 59 -2.25 15.50 -29.28
N GLY A 60 -2.02 16.66 -28.67
CA GLY A 60 -2.54 17.95 -29.12
C GLY A 60 -2.04 18.37 -30.50
N SER A 61 -0.96 17.74 -31.00
CA SER A 61 -0.37 17.99 -32.32
C SER A 61 -0.46 16.79 -33.27
N ALA A 62 -1.29 15.80 -32.95
CA ALA A 62 -1.63 14.71 -33.85
C ALA A 62 -2.59 15.20 -34.96
N PRO A 63 -2.55 14.65 -36.19
CA PRO A 63 -1.84 13.43 -36.61
C PRO A 63 -0.34 13.60 -36.89
N GLU A 64 0.14 14.81 -37.16
CA GLU A 64 1.50 15.05 -37.66
C GLU A 64 2.59 14.63 -36.67
N SER A 65 2.35 14.77 -35.35
CA SER A 65 3.31 14.35 -34.32
C SER A 65 3.53 12.84 -34.30
N VAL A 66 2.45 12.07 -34.44
CA VAL A 66 2.48 10.59 -34.46
C VAL A 66 3.10 10.08 -35.75
N GLU A 67 2.81 10.75 -36.87
CA GLU A 67 3.46 10.46 -38.15
C GLU A 67 4.98 10.69 -38.09
N LEU A 68 5.42 11.79 -37.47
CA LEU A 68 6.84 12.09 -37.26
C LEU A 68 7.51 11.03 -36.38
N LEU A 69 6.88 10.67 -35.25
CA LEU A 69 7.39 9.60 -34.38
C LEU A 69 7.51 8.27 -35.13
N ALA A 70 6.49 7.87 -35.89
CA ALA A 70 6.55 6.66 -36.71
C ALA A 70 7.66 6.74 -37.77
N GLY A 71 7.88 7.91 -38.38
CA GLY A 71 8.95 8.15 -39.35
C GLY A 71 10.37 8.18 -38.75
N MET A 72 10.50 8.28 -37.43
CA MET A 72 11.79 8.19 -36.72
C MET A 72 12.23 6.75 -36.44
N LEU A 73 11.34 5.77 -36.64
CA LEU A 73 11.69 4.36 -36.50
C LEU A 73 12.66 3.94 -37.62
N VAL A 74 13.79 3.34 -37.23
CA VAL A 74 14.79 2.78 -38.15
C VAL A 74 14.83 1.26 -38.04
N PRO A 75 15.31 0.52 -39.06
CA PRO A 75 15.55 -0.92 -38.91
C PRO A 75 16.45 -1.21 -37.70
N ALA A 76 16.22 -2.32 -37.00
CA ALA A 76 16.96 -2.67 -35.79
C ALA A 76 18.50 -2.76 -36.00
N SER A 77 18.95 -3.00 -37.23
CA SER A 77 20.38 -3.00 -37.59
C SER A 77 20.99 -1.60 -37.76
N GLU A 78 20.16 -0.55 -37.84
CA GLU A 78 20.57 0.82 -38.18
C GLU A 78 20.50 1.80 -37.00
N GLY A 79 19.83 1.45 -35.90
CA GLY A 79 19.75 2.30 -34.71
C GLY A 79 18.91 1.73 -33.57
N GLN A 80 18.70 2.54 -32.53
CA GLN A 80 17.90 2.18 -31.37
C GLN A 80 16.54 2.90 -31.41
N ASN A 81 15.46 2.15 -31.39
CA ASN A 81 14.10 2.69 -31.42
C ASN A 81 13.46 2.87 -30.03
N ALA A 82 14.10 2.38 -28.96
CA ALA A 82 13.48 2.25 -27.63
C ALA A 82 12.73 3.50 -27.13
N LEU A 83 13.29 4.68 -27.34
CA LEU A 83 12.69 5.95 -26.91
C LEU A 83 11.47 6.35 -27.76
N VAL A 84 11.54 6.11 -29.08
CA VAL A 84 10.46 6.37 -30.03
C VAL A 84 9.32 5.35 -29.83
N GLU A 85 9.65 4.09 -29.57
CA GLU A 85 8.69 3.04 -29.22
C GLU A 85 7.99 3.36 -27.91
N TYR A 86 8.73 3.85 -26.91
CA TYR A 86 8.16 4.31 -25.64
C TYR A 86 7.17 5.46 -25.85
N ALA A 87 7.53 6.46 -26.66
CA ALA A 87 6.65 7.58 -26.98
C ALA A 87 5.39 7.14 -27.75
N LEU A 88 5.54 6.29 -28.78
CA LEU A 88 4.43 5.74 -29.56
C LEU A 88 3.48 4.88 -28.72
N ASN A 89 4.01 4.10 -27.77
CA ASN A 89 3.19 3.33 -26.84
C ASN A 89 2.45 4.25 -25.86
N GLY A 90 3.16 5.24 -25.30
CA GLY A 90 2.60 6.23 -24.38
C GLY A 90 1.44 7.01 -24.98
N ILE A 91 1.58 7.50 -26.22
CA ILE A 91 0.55 8.33 -26.86
C ILE A 91 -0.72 7.52 -27.18
N VAL A 92 -0.55 6.25 -27.56
CA VAL A 92 -1.69 5.36 -27.83
C VAL A 92 -2.45 5.04 -26.55
N ASN A 93 -1.75 4.69 -25.46
CA ASN A 93 -2.40 4.47 -24.17
C ASN A 93 -3.07 5.75 -23.64
N PHE A 94 -2.44 6.90 -23.82
CA PHE A 94 -3.02 8.20 -23.47
C PHE A 94 -4.34 8.44 -24.21
N ALA A 95 -4.40 8.16 -25.51
CA ALA A 95 -5.60 8.31 -26.33
C ALA A 95 -6.69 7.27 -25.99
N CYS A 96 -6.32 6.09 -25.45
CA CYS A 96 -7.26 5.09 -24.95
C CYS A 96 -7.82 5.42 -23.55
N ALA A 97 -7.23 6.35 -22.81
CA ALA A 97 -7.63 6.65 -21.44
C ALA A 97 -8.97 7.40 -21.37
N ASN A 98 -9.78 7.11 -20.34
CA ASN A 98 -11.05 7.81 -20.10
C ASN A 98 -10.83 9.32 -19.99
N GLY A 99 -11.58 10.11 -20.76
CA GLY A 99 -11.47 11.57 -20.83
C GLY A 99 -10.58 12.12 -21.96
N ASN A 100 -9.91 11.25 -22.72
CA ASN A 100 -9.02 11.61 -23.82
C ASN A 100 -9.53 11.15 -25.21
N GLU A 101 -10.81 10.77 -25.32
CA GLU A 101 -11.39 10.14 -26.51
C GLU A 101 -11.29 11.03 -27.76
N ALA A 102 -11.24 12.35 -27.58
CA ALA A 102 -11.08 13.33 -28.65
C ALA A 102 -9.75 13.17 -29.43
N TYR A 103 -8.72 12.59 -28.80
CA TYR A 103 -7.40 12.39 -29.42
C TYR A 103 -7.28 11.07 -30.19
N ALA A 104 -8.21 10.13 -30.00
CA ALA A 104 -8.15 8.81 -30.64
C ALA A 104 -8.15 8.90 -32.17
N ALA A 105 -9.03 9.71 -32.78
CA ALA A 105 -9.14 9.82 -34.23
C ALA A 105 -7.88 10.48 -34.88
N PRO A 106 -7.35 11.61 -34.37
CA PRO A 106 -6.08 12.16 -34.84
C PRO A 106 -4.89 11.21 -34.68
N VAL A 107 -4.77 10.49 -33.55
CA VAL A 107 -3.68 9.53 -33.33
C VAL A 107 -3.77 8.36 -34.31
N ARG A 108 -4.98 7.82 -34.57
CA ARG A 108 -5.19 6.79 -35.61
C ARG A 108 -4.75 7.27 -36.99
N ALA A 109 -5.12 8.48 -37.38
CA ALA A 109 -4.72 9.04 -38.68
C ALA A 109 -3.19 9.17 -38.82
N GLY A 110 -2.49 9.54 -37.74
CA GLY A 110 -1.03 9.57 -37.71
C GLY A 110 -0.38 8.19 -37.82
N LEU A 111 -0.94 7.17 -37.14
CA LEU A 111 -0.48 5.78 -37.27
C LEU A 111 -0.70 5.23 -38.69
N ALA A 112 -1.83 5.56 -39.33
CA ALA A 112 -2.11 5.19 -40.73
C ALA A 112 -1.05 5.77 -41.67
N ALA A 113 -0.78 7.07 -41.56
CA ALA A 113 0.23 7.75 -42.36
C ALA A 113 1.65 7.22 -42.09
N GLY A 114 1.95 6.86 -40.83
CA GLY A 114 3.21 6.22 -40.44
C GLY A 114 3.39 4.84 -41.07
N LEU A 115 2.33 4.03 -41.12
CA LEU A 115 2.35 2.69 -41.74
C LEU A 115 2.66 2.74 -43.23
N GLU A 116 2.09 3.71 -43.97
CA GLU A 116 2.37 3.90 -45.40
C GLU A 116 3.85 4.23 -45.67
N LYS A 117 4.49 4.96 -44.76
CA LYS A 117 5.88 5.45 -44.91
C LYS A 117 6.94 4.51 -44.33
N CYS A 118 6.55 3.63 -43.42
CA CYS A 118 7.46 2.69 -42.78
C CYS A 118 7.90 1.60 -43.77
N GLY A 119 9.20 1.50 -44.07
CA GLY A 119 9.73 0.49 -44.99
C GLY A 119 10.10 -0.85 -44.32
N ASP A 120 10.32 -0.84 -43.00
CA ASP A 120 10.77 -2.01 -42.24
C ASP A 120 9.60 -2.83 -41.68
N THR A 121 9.67 -4.15 -41.84
CA THR A 121 8.61 -5.08 -41.44
C THR A 121 8.40 -5.14 -39.92
N ALA A 122 9.47 -5.10 -39.11
CA ALA A 122 9.33 -5.17 -37.66
C ALA A 122 8.66 -3.91 -37.11
N ASN A 123 9.04 -2.75 -37.64
CA ASN A 123 8.42 -1.47 -37.29
C ASN A 123 6.96 -1.39 -37.75
N LYS A 124 6.61 -1.95 -38.93
CA LYS A 124 5.20 -2.10 -39.35
C LYS A 124 4.39 -2.96 -38.38
N ALA A 125 4.96 -4.07 -37.90
CA ALA A 125 4.29 -4.94 -36.93
C ALA A 125 3.98 -4.21 -35.61
N LEU A 126 4.94 -3.41 -35.11
CA LEU A 126 4.73 -2.54 -33.95
C LEU A 126 3.61 -1.54 -34.18
N LEU A 127 3.66 -0.80 -35.29
CA LEU A 127 2.67 0.23 -35.62
C LEU A 127 1.27 -0.37 -35.77
N LEU A 128 1.11 -1.52 -36.43
CA LEU A 128 -0.16 -2.25 -36.52
C LEU A 128 -0.67 -2.69 -35.14
N SER A 129 0.23 -3.17 -34.27
CA SER A 129 -0.10 -3.60 -32.90
C SER A 129 -0.53 -2.46 -31.99
N LEU A 130 -0.03 -1.25 -32.24
CA LEU A 130 -0.45 -0.02 -31.56
C LEU A 130 -1.76 0.50 -32.15
N PHE A 131 -1.90 0.50 -33.48
CA PHE A 131 -3.11 0.93 -34.17
C PHE A 131 -4.33 0.17 -33.67
N ARG A 132 -4.24 -1.17 -33.55
CA ARG A 132 -5.39 -2.00 -33.15
C ARG A 132 -6.05 -1.58 -31.83
N LEU A 133 -5.31 -0.93 -30.92
CA LEU A 133 -5.82 -0.51 -29.62
C LEU A 133 -6.82 0.66 -29.73
N LEU A 134 -6.76 1.42 -30.81
CA LEU A 134 -7.65 2.56 -31.09
C LEU A 134 -8.61 2.29 -32.25
N ALA A 135 -8.40 1.20 -33.00
CA ALA A 135 -9.06 0.92 -34.28
C ALA A 135 -10.59 0.84 -34.17
N THR A 136 -11.26 1.30 -35.21
CA THR A 136 -12.71 1.26 -35.39
C THR A 136 -13.08 0.50 -36.67
N ALA A 137 -14.37 0.30 -36.92
CA ALA A 137 -14.85 -0.36 -38.13
C ALA A 137 -14.37 0.33 -39.43
N ASP A 138 -14.21 1.66 -39.42
CA ASP A 138 -13.72 2.42 -40.57
C ASP A 138 -12.25 2.09 -40.93
N ASP A 139 -11.48 1.55 -39.98
CA ASP A 139 -10.06 1.23 -40.14
C ASP A 139 -9.82 -0.20 -40.64
N ILE A 140 -10.87 -1.03 -40.76
CA ILE A 140 -10.79 -2.43 -41.25
C ILE A 140 -10.00 -2.56 -42.57
N PRO A 141 -10.20 -1.71 -43.60
CA PRO A 141 -9.48 -1.82 -44.86
C PRO A 141 -7.95 -1.76 -44.71
N ILE A 142 -7.44 -1.04 -43.71
CA ILE A 142 -5.99 -0.93 -43.44
C ILE A 142 -5.43 -2.28 -43.02
N PHE A 143 -6.11 -3.00 -42.12
CA PHE A 143 -5.66 -4.33 -41.68
C PHE A 143 -5.82 -5.39 -42.76
N LEU A 144 -6.84 -5.26 -43.63
CA LEU A 144 -7.03 -6.17 -44.75
C LEU A 144 -5.86 -6.16 -45.74
N GLU A 145 -5.20 -5.01 -45.93
CA GLU A 145 -4.01 -4.90 -46.80
C GLU A 145 -2.88 -5.83 -46.36
N TYR A 146 -2.75 -6.05 -45.04
CA TYR A 146 -1.67 -6.84 -44.44
C TYR A 146 -2.08 -8.27 -44.06
N ALA A 147 -3.38 -8.62 -44.13
CA ALA A 147 -3.89 -9.91 -43.66
C ALA A 147 -3.23 -11.12 -44.36
N GLY A 148 -2.91 -11.00 -45.65
CA GLY A 148 -2.25 -12.05 -46.43
C GLY A 148 -0.73 -12.06 -46.35
N ASP A 149 -0.11 -11.11 -45.64
CA ASP A 149 1.34 -11.02 -45.53
C ASP A 149 1.90 -12.15 -44.65
N PRO A 150 2.95 -12.89 -45.08
CA PRO A 150 3.51 -14.00 -44.30
C PRO A 150 4.07 -13.62 -42.91
N THR A 151 4.41 -12.34 -42.73
CA THR A 151 5.03 -11.81 -41.50
C THR A 151 4.08 -10.95 -40.68
N LEU A 152 3.22 -10.16 -41.34
CA LEU A 152 2.31 -9.20 -40.69
C LEU A 152 0.88 -9.72 -40.57
N GLY A 153 0.52 -10.79 -41.29
CA GLY A 153 -0.84 -11.32 -41.35
C GLY A 153 -1.40 -11.69 -39.98
N SER A 154 -0.58 -12.28 -39.10
CA SER A 154 -1.01 -12.61 -37.73
C SER A 154 -1.38 -11.37 -36.91
N VAL A 155 -0.61 -10.29 -37.03
CA VAL A 155 -0.90 -9.02 -36.34
C VAL A 155 -2.17 -8.39 -36.89
N ALA A 156 -2.31 -8.38 -38.22
CA ALA A 156 -3.46 -7.81 -38.92
C ALA A 156 -4.77 -8.55 -38.63
N VAL A 157 -4.77 -9.89 -38.70
CA VAL A 157 -5.97 -10.69 -38.40
C VAL A 157 -6.34 -10.58 -36.92
N ASN A 158 -5.36 -10.57 -36.00
CA ASN A 158 -5.66 -10.33 -34.57
C ASN A 158 -6.25 -8.95 -34.31
N ALA A 159 -5.83 -7.93 -35.06
CA ALA A 159 -6.47 -6.61 -34.99
C ALA A 159 -7.93 -6.67 -35.47
N LEU A 160 -8.21 -7.37 -36.57
CA LEU A 160 -9.58 -7.60 -37.04
C LEU A 160 -10.42 -8.32 -35.98
N ILE A 161 -9.90 -9.34 -35.30
CA ILE A 161 -10.62 -10.03 -34.19
C ILE A 161 -11.05 -9.04 -33.10
N SER A 162 -10.22 -8.06 -32.76
CA SER A 162 -10.55 -7.07 -31.72
C SER A 162 -11.53 -5.97 -32.16
N ILE A 163 -11.71 -5.72 -33.46
CA ILE A 163 -12.56 -4.63 -33.97
C ILE A 163 -14.03 -5.08 -34.01
N GLU A 164 -14.93 -4.26 -33.48
CA GLU A 164 -16.38 -4.49 -33.61
C GLU A 164 -16.83 -4.25 -35.06
N GLY A 165 -17.65 -5.15 -35.62
CA GLY A 165 -18.13 -5.06 -37.00
C GLY A 165 -17.21 -5.67 -38.08
N SER A 166 -16.11 -6.34 -37.69
CA SER A 166 -15.16 -6.96 -38.63
C SER A 166 -15.55 -8.36 -39.13
N ASP A 167 -16.65 -8.91 -38.63
CA ASP A 167 -17.09 -10.29 -38.91
C ASP A 167 -17.21 -10.59 -40.41
N GLU A 168 -17.78 -9.66 -41.19
CA GLU A 168 -17.91 -9.81 -42.65
C GLU A 168 -16.54 -9.81 -43.34
N ALA A 169 -15.62 -8.95 -42.90
CA ALA A 169 -14.27 -8.86 -43.44
C ALA A 169 -13.46 -10.15 -43.17
N ILE A 170 -13.57 -10.71 -41.96
CA ILE A 170 -12.96 -12.01 -41.63
C ILE A 170 -13.59 -13.13 -42.47
N MET A 171 -14.92 -13.12 -42.64
CA MET A 171 -15.61 -14.08 -43.49
C MET A 171 -15.19 -13.99 -44.96
N ASP A 172 -14.91 -12.80 -45.48
CA ASP A 172 -14.44 -12.64 -46.86
C ASP A 172 -13.00 -13.16 -47.03
N LEU A 173 -12.11 -12.95 -46.05
CA LEU A 173 -10.79 -13.58 -46.03
C LEU A 173 -10.89 -15.11 -46.01
N ILE A 174 -11.82 -15.67 -45.23
CA ILE A 174 -12.09 -17.13 -45.19
C ILE A 174 -12.53 -17.63 -46.58
N LYS A 175 -13.44 -16.92 -47.25
CA LYS A 175 -13.94 -17.31 -48.58
C LYS A 175 -12.87 -17.25 -49.66
N SER A 176 -11.93 -16.32 -49.55
CA SER A 176 -10.92 -16.07 -50.58
C SER A 176 -9.58 -16.74 -50.31
N ASP A 177 -9.43 -17.51 -49.21
CA ASP A 177 -8.13 -17.94 -48.67
C ASP A 177 -7.14 -16.76 -48.57
N GLY A 178 -7.63 -15.60 -48.13
CA GLY A 178 -6.90 -14.32 -48.12
C GLY A 178 -5.78 -14.22 -47.08
N ALA A 179 -5.69 -15.20 -46.18
CA ALA A 179 -4.64 -15.35 -45.17
C ALA A 179 -4.44 -16.84 -44.86
N SER A 180 -3.50 -17.15 -43.97
CA SER A 180 -3.25 -18.53 -43.53
C SER A 180 -4.51 -19.18 -42.92
N ARG A 181 -4.88 -20.37 -43.40
CA ARG A 181 -6.11 -21.07 -42.96
C ARG A 181 -6.17 -21.32 -41.43
N PRO A 182 -5.09 -21.74 -40.73
CA PRO A 182 -5.07 -21.83 -39.26
C PRO A 182 -5.38 -20.50 -38.57
N LEU A 183 -4.83 -19.39 -39.08
CA LEU A 183 -5.06 -18.06 -38.53
C LEU A 183 -6.52 -17.60 -38.74
N LEU A 184 -7.11 -17.91 -39.89
CA LEU A 184 -8.51 -17.62 -40.18
C LEU A 184 -9.48 -18.50 -39.39
N ALA A 185 -9.12 -19.77 -39.16
CA ALA A 185 -9.88 -20.67 -38.28
C ALA A 185 -9.87 -20.18 -36.83
N TYR A 186 -8.71 -19.73 -36.33
CA TYR A 186 -8.61 -19.07 -35.03
C TYR A 186 -9.51 -17.82 -34.94
N ALA A 187 -9.48 -16.96 -35.95
CA ALA A 187 -10.33 -15.78 -36.00
C ALA A 187 -11.84 -16.12 -36.01
N ALA A 188 -12.24 -17.16 -36.74
CA ALA A 188 -13.61 -17.65 -36.73
C ALA A 188 -14.04 -18.21 -35.37
N ALA A 189 -13.12 -18.85 -34.64
CA ALA A 189 -13.36 -19.37 -33.30
C ALA A 189 -13.60 -18.23 -32.30
N GLU A 190 -12.69 -17.26 -32.24
CA GLU A 190 -12.75 -16.11 -31.31
C GLU A 190 -14.00 -15.25 -31.53
N LYS A 191 -14.41 -15.05 -32.80
CA LYS A 191 -15.61 -14.30 -33.16
C LYS A 191 -16.90 -15.14 -33.16
N GLY A 192 -16.81 -16.46 -32.99
CA GLY A 192 -17.98 -17.35 -33.02
C GLY A 192 -18.72 -17.40 -34.36
N LEU A 193 -18.03 -17.23 -35.49
CA LEU A 193 -18.61 -17.03 -36.84
C LEU A 193 -19.25 -18.31 -37.40
N ALA A 194 -20.54 -18.50 -37.18
CA ALA A 194 -21.26 -19.70 -37.64
C ALA A 194 -21.16 -19.94 -39.16
N ALA A 195 -21.05 -18.87 -39.96
CA ALA A 195 -20.90 -18.96 -41.41
C ALA A 195 -19.57 -19.58 -41.87
N ALA A 196 -18.58 -19.72 -40.98
CA ALA A 196 -17.29 -20.34 -41.29
C ALA A 196 -17.35 -21.88 -41.32
N GLU A 197 -18.38 -22.49 -40.72
CA GLU A 197 -18.53 -23.96 -40.59
C GLU A 197 -18.28 -24.75 -41.90
N PRO A 198 -18.89 -24.44 -43.07
CA PRO A 198 -18.65 -25.20 -44.29
C PRO A 198 -17.21 -25.11 -44.80
N TYR A 199 -16.52 -23.99 -44.55
CA TYR A 199 -15.13 -23.79 -44.94
C TYR A 199 -14.18 -24.58 -44.03
N LEU A 200 -14.42 -24.56 -42.72
CA LEU A 200 -13.67 -25.37 -41.76
C LEU A 200 -13.79 -26.87 -42.07
N LEU A 201 -15.00 -27.34 -42.37
CA LEU A 201 -15.23 -28.74 -42.77
C LEU A 201 -14.48 -29.09 -44.07
N ALA A 202 -14.46 -28.18 -45.05
CA ALA A 202 -13.70 -28.38 -46.29
C ALA A 202 -12.18 -28.40 -46.03
N TRP A 203 -11.66 -27.49 -45.20
CA TRP A 203 -10.23 -27.46 -44.86
C TRP A 203 -9.78 -28.68 -44.07
N ILE A 204 -10.63 -29.21 -43.19
CA ILE A 204 -10.41 -30.49 -42.50
C ILE A 204 -10.32 -31.63 -43.52
N GLN A 205 -11.24 -31.68 -44.50
CA GLN A 205 -11.23 -32.70 -45.55
C GLN A 205 -9.99 -32.59 -46.45
N ASP A 206 -9.56 -31.38 -46.79
CA ASP A 206 -8.33 -31.13 -47.57
C ASP A 206 -7.08 -31.63 -46.82
N LEU A 207 -7.00 -31.43 -45.50
CA LEU A 207 -5.90 -31.94 -44.68
C LEU A 207 -5.92 -33.48 -44.59
N ASP A 208 -7.10 -34.07 -44.39
CA ASP A 208 -7.27 -35.52 -44.31
C ASP A 208 -6.97 -36.22 -45.65
N GLY A 209 -7.28 -35.57 -46.78
CA GLY A 209 -7.00 -36.05 -48.13
C GLY A 209 -5.55 -35.90 -48.60
N ASN A 210 -4.73 -35.08 -47.92
CA ASN A 210 -3.30 -34.88 -48.24
C ASN A 210 -2.35 -35.71 -47.35
N ALA A 211 -2.89 -36.51 -46.42
CA ALA A 211 -2.09 -37.43 -45.61
C ALA A 211 -1.67 -38.67 -46.42
N ASP A 212 -0.39 -39.08 -46.30
CA ASP A 212 0.13 -40.29 -46.95
C ASP A 212 -0.74 -41.51 -46.57
N GLU A 213 -1.16 -42.31 -47.57
CA GLU A 213 -2.10 -43.43 -47.35
C GLU A 213 -1.55 -44.46 -46.34
N ASP A 214 -0.21 -44.52 -46.20
CA ASP A 214 0.53 -45.41 -45.31
C ASP A 214 0.78 -44.84 -43.88
N SER A 215 0.32 -43.62 -43.56
CA SER A 215 0.48 -43.03 -42.22
C SER A 215 -0.51 -43.60 -41.18
N ASP A 216 -0.05 -43.75 -39.93
CA ASP A 216 -0.86 -44.22 -38.79
C ASP A 216 -2.14 -43.35 -38.66
N PRO A 217 -3.35 -43.95 -38.64
CA PRO A 217 -4.60 -43.20 -38.52
C PRO A 217 -4.66 -42.21 -37.35
N SER A 218 -3.92 -42.47 -36.26
CA SER A 218 -3.82 -41.55 -35.11
C SER A 218 -2.96 -40.31 -35.40
N SER A 219 -2.00 -40.41 -36.31
CA SER A 219 -1.15 -39.29 -36.75
C SER A 219 -1.85 -38.33 -37.74
N LYS A 220 -2.97 -38.76 -38.35
CA LYS A 220 -3.78 -37.95 -39.27
C LYS A 220 -4.61 -36.86 -38.57
N VAL A 221 -4.92 -37.06 -37.29
CA VAL A 221 -5.80 -36.17 -36.49
C VAL A 221 -5.01 -35.20 -35.61
N ASP A 222 -3.72 -35.45 -35.36
CA ASP A 222 -2.94 -34.76 -34.31
C ASP A 222 -1.99 -33.65 -34.82
N THR A 223 -2.21 -33.09 -36.01
CA THR A 223 -1.44 -31.93 -36.49
C THR A 223 -1.91 -30.64 -35.79
N PRO A 224 -1.04 -29.64 -35.59
CA PRO A 224 -1.44 -28.35 -35.04
C PRO A 224 -2.60 -27.69 -35.81
N ASP A 225 -2.57 -27.79 -37.14
CA ASP A 225 -3.60 -27.22 -38.02
C ASP A 225 -4.93 -27.95 -37.84
N MET A 226 -4.93 -29.28 -37.80
CA MET A 226 -6.14 -30.09 -37.56
C MET A 226 -6.75 -29.75 -36.19
N ARG A 227 -5.95 -29.66 -35.13
CA ARG A 227 -6.42 -29.25 -33.80
C ARG A 227 -7.07 -27.86 -33.82
N THR A 228 -6.46 -26.92 -34.53
CA THR A 228 -6.99 -25.56 -34.69
C THR A 228 -8.34 -25.57 -35.40
N TYR A 229 -8.49 -26.37 -36.46
CA TYR A 229 -9.76 -26.46 -37.20
C TYR A 229 -10.86 -27.16 -36.40
N LEU A 230 -10.52 -28.24 -35.68
CA LEU A 230 -11.47 -28.93 -34.80
C LEU A 230 -11.97 -28.01 -33.67
N HIS A 231 -11.07 -27.25 -33.06
CA HIS A 231 -11.42 -26.28 -32.03
C HIS A 231 -12.29 -25.15 -32.60
N ALA A 232 -11.91 -24.57 -33.74
CA ALA A 232 -12.73 -23.56 -34.41
C ALA A 232 -14.12 -24.10 -34.75
N LEU A 233 -14.21 -25.35 -35.22
CA LEU A 233 -15.48 -26.00 -35.50
C LEU A 233 -16.32 -26.21 -34.23
N ALA A 234 -15.70 -26.44 -33.07
CA ALA A 234 -16.42 -26.47 -31.80
C ALA A 234 -16.96 -25.10 -31.37
N CYS A 235 -16.17 -24.05 -31.58
CA CYS A 235 -16.52 -22.68 -31.21
C CYS A 235 -17.52 -22.03 -32.17
N CYS A 236 -17.62 -22.46 -33.44
CA CYS A 236 -18.49 -21.82 -34.41
C CYS A 236 -19.52 -22.76 -35.08
N GLY A 237 -19.30 -24.08 -35.06
CA GLY A 237 -20.12 -25.07 -35.78
C GLY A 237 -21.54 -25.23 -35.26
N SER A 238 -22.37 -25.95 -36.03
CA SER A 238 -23.76 -26.23 -35.71
C SER A 238 -23.94 -27.69 -35.29
N GLU A 239 -25.21 -28.10 -35.09
CA GLU A 239 -25.55 -29.49 -34.78
C GLU A 239 -25.01 -30.49 -35.82
N ALA A 240 -24.82 -30.05 -37.07
CA ALA A 240 -24.26 -30.88 -38.15
C ALA A 240 -22.85 -31.39 -37.82
N SER A 241 -22.06 -30.59 -37.09
CA SER A 241 -20.67 -30.90 -36.74
C SER A 241 -20.53 -31.87 -35.56
N LEU A 242 -21.58 -32.09 -34.76
CA LEU A 242 -21.54 -32.93 -33.56
C LEU A 242 -21.10 -34.37 -33.86
N ASN A 243 -21.64 -35.00 -34.91
CA ASN A 243 -21.33 -36.39 -35.23
C ASN A 243 -19.88 -36.58 -35.68
N PHE A 244 -19.32 -35.55 -36.31
CA PHE A 244 -17.93 -35.54 -36.73
C PHE A 244 -17.01 -35.31 -35.52
N LEU A 245 -17.20 -34.23 -34.76
CA LEU A 245 -16.39 -33.91 -33.59
C LEU A 245 -16.41 -35.04 -32.56
N LYS A 246 -17.56 -35.70 -32.34
CA LYS A 246 -17.64 -36.86 -31.43
C LYS A 246 -16.61 -37.96 -31.75
N LYS A 247 -16.27 -38.14 -33.02
CA LYS A 247 -15.28 -39.13 -33.48
C LYS A 247 -13.86 -38.56 -33.50
N ALA A 248 -13.73 -37.28 -33.84
CA ALA A 248 -12.44 -36.63 -34.05
C ALA A 248 -11.80 -36.13 -32.74
N SER A 249 -12.55 -35.47 -31.87
CA SER A 249 -12.08 -34.93 -30.59
C SER A 249 -13.23 -34.83 -29.58
N ILE A 250 -13.12 -35.61 -28.50
CA ILE A 250 -14.17 -35.65 -27.47
C ILE A 250 -14.28 -34.34 -26.69
N TYR A 251 -13.19 -33.59 -26.54
CA TYR A 251 -13.16 -32.30 -25.84
C TYR A 251 -13.80 -31.19 -26.68
N ASP A 252 -13.51 -31.15 -27.98
CA ASP A 252 -14.16 -30.22 -28.91
C ASP A 252 -15.66 -30.57 -29.09
N TYR A 253 -16.01 -31.85 -29.03
CA TYR A 253 -17.40 -32.29 -28.96
C TYR A 253 -18.12 -31.75 -27.72
N ILE A 254 -17.50 -31.81 -26.53
CA ILE A 254 -18.05 -31.25 -25.29
C ILE A 254 -18.22 -29.72 -25.41
N THR A 255 -17.20 -29.04 -25.93
CA THR A 255 -17.22 -27.58 -26.16
C THR A 255 -18.38 -27.18 -27.07
N LEU A 256 -18.60 -27.90 -28.18
CA LEU A 256 -19.75 -27.65 -29.05
C LEU A 256 -21.09 -27.90 -28.34
N LEU A 257 -21.20 -28.94 -27.51
CA LEU A 257 -22.43 -29.20 -26.75
C LEU A 257 -22.73 -28.07 -25.74
N GLN A 258 -21.72 -27.52 -25.08
CA GLN A 258 -21.86 -26.37 -24.17
C GLN A 258 -22.35 -25.13 -24.92
N ARG A 259 -21.71 -24.79 -26.05
CA ARG A 259 -22.15 -23.66 -26.89
C ARG A 259 -23.58 -23.86 -27.42
N LEU A 260 -23.93 -25.07 -27.86
CA LEU A 260 -25.28 -25.37 -28.32
C LEU A 260 -26.32 -25.23 -27.19
N ALA A 261 -25.95 -25.54 -25.94
CA ALA A 261 -26.78 -25.28 -24.78
C ALA A 261 -27.04 -23.77 -24.58
N GLU A 262 -25.99 -22.94 -24.68
CA GLU A 262 -26.06 -21.48 -24.51
C GLU A 262 -26.86 -20.80 -25.63
N ASN A 263 -26.69 -21.25 -26.88
CA ASN A 263 -27.35 -20.67 -28.05
C ASN A 263 -28.77 -21.21 -28.31
N GLY A 264 -29.39 -21.85 -27.32
CA GLY A 264 -30.80 -22.27 -27.38
C GLY A 264 -31.07 -23.61 -28.08
N ASN A 265 -30.05 -24.36 -28.51
CA ASN A 265 -30.21 -25.73 -29.03
C ASN A 265 -30.08 -26.78 -27.90
N ALA A 266 -30.99 -26.66 -26.92
CA ALA A 266 -31.03 -27.50 -25.72
C ALA A 266 -31.18 -29.01 -26.03
N SER A 267 -31.90 -29.38 -27.08
CA SER A 267 -32.19 -30.79 -27.41
C SER A 267 -30.92 -31.57 -27.78
N ALA A 268 -30.09 -30.99 -28.65
CA ALA A 268 -28.84 -31.59 -29.09
C ALA A 268 -27.85 -31.71 -27.92
N ALA A 269 -27.72 -30.63 -27.12
CA ALA A 269 -26.88 -30.60 -25.92
C ALA A 269 -27.26 -31.70 -24.91
N ILE A 270 -28.55 -31.82 -24.57
CA ILE A 270 -29.05 -32.86 -23.65
C ILE A 270 -28.78 -34.26 -24.19
N SER A 271 -29.04 -34.49 -25.49
CA SER A 271 -28.85 -35.80 -26.13
C SER A 271 -27.38 -36.22 -26.14
N GLY A 272 -26.48 -35.28 -26.43
CA GLY A 272 -25.03 -35.50 -26.38
C GLY A 272 -24.54 -35.78 -24.97
N ALA A 273 -24.87 -34.91 -24.01
CA ALA A 273 -24.46 -35.06 -22.62
C ALA A 273 -24.95 -36.38 -21.99
N ARG A 274 -26.20 -36.82 -22.26
CA ARG A 274 -26.69 -38.14 -21.79
C ARG A 274 -25.87 -39.33 -22.28
N LYS A 275 -25.25 -39.22 -23.46
CA LYS A 275 -24.35 -40.27 -23.98
C LYS A 275 -23.00 -40.23 -23.26
N LEU A 276 -22.48 -39.02 -23.01
CA LEU A 276 -21.22 -38.79 -22.31
C LEU A 276 -21.25 -39.24 -20.84
N LEU A 277 -22.42 -39.21 -20.18
CA LEU A 277 -22.60 -39.77 -18.83
C LEU A 277 -22.22 -41.25 -18.71
N LYS A 278 -22.16 -41.99 -19.82
CA LYS A 278 -21.79 -43.42 -19.85
C LYS A 278 -20.27 -43.63 -20.03
N SER A 279 -19.48 -42.56 -20.07
CA SER A 279 -18.03 -42.65 -20.18
C SER A 279 -17.42 -43.27 -18.91
N ASP A 280 -16.34 -44.02 -19.07
CA ASP A 280 -15.53 -44.51 -17.95
C ASP A 280 -14.68 -43.36 -17.34
N ASP A 281 -14.42 -42.30 -18.12
CA ASP A 281 -13.68 -41.12 -17.69
C ASP A 281 -14.55 -40.18 -16.82
N THR A 282 -14.06 -39.90 -15.61
CA THR A 282 -14.73 -39.07 -14.62
C THR A 282 -14.91 -37.61 -15.07
N ASN A 283 -13.91 -37.02 -15.71
CA ASN A 283 -13.98 -35.63 -16.18
C ASN A 283 -15.04 -35.48 -17.28
N ILE A 284 -15.14 -36.46 -18.18
CA ILE A 284 -16.19 -36.49 -19.21
C ILE A 284 -17.58 -36.61 -18.58
N ARG A 285 -17.75 -37.46 -17.55
CA ARG A 285 -19.03 -37.56 -16.83
C ARG A 285 -19.37 -36.26 -16.10
N CYS A 286 -18.40 -35.59 -15.47
CA CYS A 286 -18.58 -34.30 -14.81
C CYS A 286 -19.04 -33.22 -15.79
N ALA A 287 -18.35 -33.05 -16.92
CA ALA A 287 -18.72 -32.08 -17.96
C ALA A 287 -20.11 -32.37 -18.54
N ALA A 288 -20.42 -33.66 -18.77
CA ALA A 288 -21.74 -34.07 -19.21
C ALA A 288 -22.84 -33.73 -18.19
N LEU A 289 -22.59 -33.94 -16.90
CA LEU A 289 -23.53 -33.59 -15.85
C LEU A 289 -23.73 -32.08 -15.76
N GLU A 290 -22.66 -31.29 -15.88
CA GLU A 290 -22.72 -29.83 -15.90
C GLU A 290 -23.60 -29.32 -17.05
N ILE A 291 -23.42 -29.83 -18.27
CA ILE A 291 -24.28 -29.49 -19.42
C ILE A 291 -25.75 -29.84 -19.14
N LEU A 292 -26.03 -30.99 -18.54
CA LEU A 292 -27.41 -31.37 -18.22
C LEU A 292 -28.02 -30.44 -17.18
N VAL A 293 -27.24 -30.04 -16.17
CA VAL A 293 -27.66 -29.10 -15.12
C VAL A 293 -27.88 -27.70 -15.70
N SER A 294 -26.99 -27.19 -16.55
CA SER A 294 -27.11 -25.86 -17.15
C SER A 294 -28.34 -25.75 -18.03
N VAL A 295 -28.68 -26.81 -18.78
CA VAL A 295 -29.82 -26.80 -19.69
C VAL A 295 -31.15 -27.10 -19.00
N GLN A 296 -31.20 -28.10 -18.11
CA GLN A 296 -32.47 -28.59 -17.53
C GLN A 296 -32.81 -27.96 -16.18
N GLY A 297 -31.89 -27.22 -15.54
CA GLY A 297 -32.13 -26.64 -14.22
C GLY A 297 -32.53 -27.70 -13.19
N ALA A 298 -33.56 -27.42 -12.38
CA ALA A 298 -34.04 -28.34 -11.34
C ALA A 298 -34.48 -29.72 -11.88
N LEU A 299 -34.91 -29.82 -13.14
CA LEU A 299 -35.26 -31.10 -13.77
C LEU A 299 -34.06 -32.05 -13.90
N ALA A 300 -32.84 -31.54 -13.76
CA ALA A 300 -31.61 -32.33 -13.71
C ALA A 300 -31.41 -33.05 -12.35
N GLY A 301 -32.24 -32.82 -11.33
CA GLY A 301 -32.11 -33.41 -9.99
C GLY A 301 -31.97 -34.94 -10.00
N LYS A 302 -32.64 -35.65 -10.91
CA LYS A 302 -32.49 -37.11 -11.07
C LYS A 302 -31.08 -37.54 -11.48
N TYR A 303 -30.37 -36.73 -12.26
CA TYR A 303 -28.99 -37.00 -12.68
C TYR A 303 -28.02 -36.71 -11.54
N ILE A 304 -28.24 -35.61 -10.81
CA ILE A 304 -27.49 -35.27 -9.59
C ILE A 304 -27.62 -36.39 -8.57
N LEU A 305 -28.84 -36.85 -8.25
CA LEU A 305 -29.07 -37.93 -7.29
C LEU A 305 -28.45 -39.26 -7.72
N ALA A 306 -28.50 -39.58 -9.02
CA ALA A 306 -27.84 -40.78 -9.54
C ALA A 306 -26.31 -40.69 -9.41
N ALA A 307 -25.74 -39.53 -9.71
CA ALA A 307 -24.29 -39.28 -9.60
C ALA A 307 -23.83 -39.22 -8.13
N ALA A 308 -24.63 -38.65 -7.23
CA ALA A 308 -24.37 -38.59 -5.79
C ALA A 308 -24.30 -39.98 -5.12
N LYS A 309 -24.80 -41.03 -5.76
CA LYS A 309 -24.66 -42.43 -5.31
C LYS A 309 -23.43 -43.14 -5.89
N SER A 310 -22.71 -42.52 -6.83
CA SER A 310 -21.57 -43.15 -7.52
C SER A 310 -20.50 -43.63 -6.53
N PRO A 311 -19.81 -44.77 -6.73
CA PRO A 311 -18.66 -45.13 -5.91
C PRO A 311 -17.46 -44.19 -6.15
N ASP A 312 -17.41 -43.51 -7.30
CA ASP A 312 -16.40 -42.50 -7.62
C ASP A 312 -16.68 -41.19 -6.87
N ARG A 313 -15.81 -40.87 -5.92
CA ARG A 313 -15.92 -39.70 -5.04
C ARG A 313 -15.83 -38.38 -5.80
N GLU A 314 -14.96 -38.26 -6.80
CA GLU A 314 -14.79 -37.02 -7.56
C GLU A 314 -16.08 -36.69 -8.33
N TYR A 315 -16.66 -37.70 -8.98
CA TYR A 315 -17.94 -37.54 -9.67
C TYR A 315 -19.10 -37.23 -8.70
N ARG A 316 -19.14 -37.86 -7.52
CA ARG A 316 -20.14 -37.56 -6.49
C ARG A 316 -20.05 -36.12 -6.02
N CYS A 317 -18.86 -35.66 -5.64
CA CYS A 317 -18.66 -34.30 -5.12
C CYS A 317 -19.02 -33.26 -6.19
N ALA A 318 -18.57 -33.44 -7.43
CA ALA A 318 -18.97 -32.56 -8.53
C ALA A 318 -20.49 -32.51 -8.70
N ALA A 319 -21.18 -33.64 -8.61
CA ALA A 319 -22.64 -33.68 -8.70
C ALA A 319 -23.34 -32.91 -7.58
N LEU A 320 -22.85 -33.03 -6.35
CA LEU A 320 -23.38 -32.28 -5.20
C LEU A 320 -23.15 -30.77 -5.39
N GLU A 321 -21.97 -30.35 -5.80
CA GLU A 321 -21.65 -28.94 -6.10
C GLU A 321 -22.56 -28.37 -7.21
N TYR A 322 -22.76 -29.10 -8.30
CA TYR A 322 -23.73 -28.68 -9.33
C TYR A 322 -25.17 -28.59 -8.79
N GLY A 323 -25.49 -29.41 -7.79
CA GLY A 323 -26.76 -29.42 -7.07
C GLY A 323 -26.95 -28.26 -6.08
N ALA A 324 -25.89 -27.55 -5.69
CA ALA A 324 -25.94 -26.48 -4.69
C ALA A 324 -26.91 -25.35 -5.03
N ARG A 325 -27.09 -25.07 -6.33
CA ARG A 325 -28.06 -24.07 -6.81
C ARG A 325 -29.53 -24.48 -6.66
N PHE A 326 -29.80 -25.73 -6.25
CA PHE A 326 -31.15 -26.31 -6.14
C PHE A 326 -31.46 -26.83 -4.72
N ILE A 327 -30.79 -26.30 -3.68
CA ILE A 327 -31.01 -26.73 -2.29
C ILE A 327 -32.44 -26.47 -1.76
N GLU A 328 -33.23 -25.65 -2.45
CA GLU A 328 -34.65 -25.41 -2.14
C GLU A 328 -35.61 -26.40 -2.86
N ASP A 329 -35.10 -27.27 -3.74
CA ASP A 329 -35.90 -28.24 -4.47
C ASP A 329 -36.27 -29.45 -3.58
N ASP A 330 -37.58 -29.65 -3.37
CA ASP A 330 -38.12 -30.70 -2.51
C ASP A 330 -37.67 -32.11 -2.97
N CYS A 331 -37.57 -32.33 -4.27
CA CYS A 331 -37.24 -33.62 -4.84
C CYS A 331 -35.75 -33.96 -4.65
N LEU A 332 -34.87 -32.97 -4.80
CA LEU A 332 -33.44 -33.13 -4.51
C LEU A 332 -33.21 -33.42 -3.02
N CYS A 333 -33.78 -32.60 -2.12
CA CYS A 333 -33.64 -32.81 -0.68
C CYS A 333 -34.21 -34.16 -0.23
N ALA A 334 -35.41 -34.53 -0.67
CA ALA A 334 -35.99 -35.84 -0.35
C ALA A 334 -35.13 -37.01 -0.88
N GLY A 335 -34.51 -36.84 -2.05
CA GLY A 335 -33.58 -37.80 -2.62
C GLY A 335 -32.30 -37.94 -1.80
N LEU A 336 -31.72 -36.83 -1.35
CA LEU A 336 -30.52 -36.81 -0.50
C LEU A 336 -30.80 -37.41 0.88
N SER A 337 -31.93 -37.09 1.52
CA SER A 337 -32.36 -37.71 2.79
C SER A 337 -32.45 -39.24 2.66
N LYS A 338 -33.04 -39.74 1.58
CA LYS A 338 -33.08 -41.19 1.31
C LYS A 338 -31.69 -41.81 1.08
N LEU A 339 -30.76 -41.06 0.49
CA LEU A 339 -29.37 -41.52 0.35
C LEU A 339 -28.66 -41.58 1.71
N LEU A 340 -28.89 -40.60 2.59
CA LEU A 340 -28.39 -40.64 3.97
C LEU A 340 -28.90 -41.90 4.70
N GLU A 341 -30.15 -42.32 4.45
CA GLU A 341 -30.67 -43.56 5.02
C GLU A 341 -30.01 -44.85 4.49
N THR A 342 -29.72 -44.92 3.19
CA THR A 342 -29.50 -46.19 2.50
C THR A 342 -28.10 -46.41 1.94
N ALA A 343 -27.29 -45.36 1.79
CA ALA A 343 -25.95 -45.45 1.21
C ALA A 343 -24.91 -45.98 2.22
N ASP A 344 -23.70 -46.28 1.74
CA ASP A 344 -22.56 -46.55 2.61
C ASP A 344 -22.06 -45.27 3.29
N ASP A 345 -21.29 -45.42 4.37
CA ASP A 345 -20.87 -44.30 5.21
C ASP A 345 -19.94 -43.31 4.49
N GLY A 346 -19.17 -43.74 3.48
CA GLY A 346 -18.35 -42.84 2.68
C GLY A 346 -19.22 -41.85 1.89
N VAL A 347 -20.25 -42.37 1.23
CA VAL A 347 -21.24 -41.54 0.51
C VAL A 347 -22.01 -40.63 1.47
N LYS A 348 -22.48 -41.17 2.61
CA LYS A 348 -23.18 -40.36 3.62
C LYS A 348 -22.30 -39.22 4.12
N THR A 349 -21.02 -39.47 4.37
CA THR A 349 -20.07 -38.48 4.88
C THR A 349 -19.90 -37.31 3.90
N ASP A 350 -19.72 -37.59 2.60
CA ASP A 350 -19.62 -36.53 1.60
C ASP A 350 -20.92 -35.71 1.49
N ILE A 351 -22.10 -36.36 1.56
CA ILE A 351 -23.40 -35.67 1.55
C ILE A 351 -23.56 -34.79 2.80
N VAL A 352 -23.21 -35.29 3.99
CA VAL A 352 -23.30 -34.53 5.26
C VAL A 352 -22.36 -33.33 5.24
N ASN A 353 -21.12 -33.49 4.80
CA ASN A 353 -20.17 -32.39 4.68
C ASN A 353 -20.69 -31.32 3.71
N TRP A 354 -21.19 -31.72 2.55
CA TRP A 354 -21.78 -30.81 1.58
C TRP A 354 -23.01 -30.08 2.15
N THR A 355 -23.87 -30.80 2.87
CA THR A 355 -25.05 -30.25 3.55
C THR A 355 -24.67 -29.16 4.55
N GLY A 356 -23.62 -29.39 5.32
CA GLY A 356 -23.03 -28.41 6.23
C GLY A 356 -22.48 -27.18 5.52
N ALA A 357 -21.60 -27.40 4.52
CA ALA A 357 -20.96 -26.33 3.75
C ALA A 357 -21.96 -25.39 3.06
N HIS A 358 -23.09 -25.95 2.60
CA HIS A 358 -24.15 -25.20 1.93
C HIS A 358 -25.32 -24.82 2.85
N LYS A 359 -25.20 -25.07 4.17
CA LYS A 359 -26.20 -24.75 5.20
C LYS A 359 -27.62 -25.23 4.87
N VAL A 360 -27.74 -26.45 4.35
CA VAL A 360 -29.02 -27.02 3.88
C VAL A 360 -29.88 -27.46 5.08
N SER A 361 -30.58 -26.50 5.70
CA SER A 361 -31.35 -26.68 6.93
C SER A 361 -32.45 -27.74 6.86
N ARG A 362 -32.99 -27.99 5.66
CA ARG A 362 -34.01 -29.03 5.42
C ARG A 362 -33.53 -30.45 5.74
N LEU A 363 -32.23 -30.71 5.60
CA LEU A 363 -31.60 -32.00 5.91
C LEU A 363 -31.03 -32.07 7.33
N LEU A 364 -31.21 -31.01 8.14
CA LEU A 364 -30.73 -31.01 9.52
C LEU A 364 -31.24 -32.22 10.34
N PRO A 365 -32.52 -32.63 10.27
CA PRO A 365 -32.98 -33.81 11.02
C PRO A 365 -32.21 -35.09 10.65
N ASP A 366 -31.87 -35.27 9.37
CA ASP A 366 -31.08 -36.41 8.90
C ASP A 366 -29.64 -36.34 9.39
N VAL A 367 -29.04 -35.15 9.41
CA VAL A 367 -27.69 -34.91 9.96
C VAL A 367 -27.64 -35.22 11.45
N LEU A 368 -28.60 -34.68 12.22
CA LEU A 368 -28.64 -34.85 13.68
C LEU A 368 -28.84 -36.31 14.12
N ALA A 369 -29.44 -37.15 13.27
CA ALA A 369 -29.61 -38.58 13.53
C ALA A 369 -28.28 -39.35 13.64
N TYR A 370 -27.14 -38.74 13.22
CA TYR A 370 -25.80 -39.32 13.35
C TYR A 370 -25.03 -38.81 14.57
N ILE A 371 -25.60 -37.94 15.41
CA ILE A 371 -24.95 -37.44 16.63
C ILE A 371 -25.39 -38.31 17.83
N PRO A 372 -24.51 -39.15 18.40
CA PRO A 372 -24.89 -40.17 19.38
C PRO A 372 -25.66 -39.66 20.60
N GLU A 373 -25.15 -38.62 21.27
CA GLU A 373 -25.74 -38.12 22.51
C GLU A 373 -27.11 -37.45 22.30
N TYR A 374 -27.40 -37.03 21.07
CA TYR A 374 -28.69 -36.45 20.70
C TYR A 374 -29.69 -37.48 20.16
N ALA A 375 -29.20 -38.46 19.40
CA ALA A 375 -30.04 -39.48 18.77
C ALA A 375 -30.55 -40.55 19.76
N GLY A 376 -29.82 -40.82 20.84
CA GLY A 376 -30.22 -41.78 21.88
C GLY A 376 -30.54 -43.19 21.33
N GLU A 377 -31.55 -43.87 21.90
CA GLU A 377 -32.00 -45.20 21.44
C GLU A 377 -32.56 -45.21 19.99
N ASN A 378 -32.85 -44.04 19.40
CA ASN A 378 -33.23 -43.93 17.98
C ASN A 378 -32.02 -44.04 17.03
N ALA A 379 -30.81 -44.23 17.55
CA ALA A 379 -29.60 -44.54 16.79
C ALA A 379 -29.67 -45.96 16.16
N GLY A 380 -30.59 -46.16 15.23
CA GLY A 380 -30.70 -47.39 14.44
C GLY A 380 -29.56 -47.59 13.42
N LYS A 381 -28.45 -46.84 13.49
CA LYS A 381 -27.34 -46.87 12.53
C LYS A 381 -26.01 -46.81 13.27
N THR A 382 -25.20 -47.87 13.19
CA THR A 382 -23.78 -47.84 13.56
C THR A 382 -23.03 -46.97 12.54
N ALA A 383 -22.90 -45.68 12.82
CA ALA A 383 -22.13 -44.74 12.00
C ALA A 383 -20.63 -44.88 12.29
N SER A 384 -19.82 -44.79 11.24
CA SER A 384 -18.37 -44.61 11.36
C SER A 384 -18.01 -43.31 12.09
N PRO A 385 -16.87 -43.27 12.81
CA PRO A 385 -16.39 -42.05 13.47
C PRO A 385 -16.31 -40.84 12.53
N GLU A 386 -15.89 -41.05 11.29
CA GLU A 386 -15.79 -40.01 10.27
C GLU A 386 -17.15 -39.38 9.97
N LEU A 387 -18.21 -40.19 9.88
CA LEU A 387 -19.57 -39.72 9.64
C LEU A 387 -20.12 -38.94 10.84
N VAL A 388 -19.83 -39.37 12.07
CA VAL A 388 -20.23 -38.65 13.29
C VAL A 388 -19.58 -37.27 13.35
N ILE A 389 -18.26 -37.18 13.11
CA ILE A 389 -17.54 -35.91 13.09
C ILE A 389 -18.05 -34.99 11.99
N ALA A 390 -18.32 -35.53 10.79
CA ALA A 390 -18.95 -34.78 9.70
C ALA A 390 -20.33 -34.24 10.10
N ALA A 391 -21.14 -35.04 10.80
CA ALA A 391 -22.47 -34.62 11.27
C ALA A 391 -22.41 -33.51 12.32
N VAL A 392 -21.48 -33.62 13.27
CA VAL A 392 -21.20 -32.56 14.26
C VAL A 392 -20.77 -31.27 13.57
N GLY A 393 -19.82 -31.35 12.62
CA GLY A 393 -19.38 -30.19 11.85
C GLY A 393 -20.50 -29.56 11.02
N ALA A 394 -21.31 -30.38 10.35
CA ALA A 394 -22.45 -29.94 9.56
C ALA A 394 -23.53 -29.28 10.42
N ALA A 395 -23.88 -29.86 11.58
CA ALA A 395 -24.81 -29.25 12.52
C ALA A 395 -24.32 -27.87 12.99
N GLY A 396 -23.02 -27.73 13.27
CA GLY A 396 -22.39 -26.46 13.61
C GLY A 396 -22.52 -25.40 12.52
N MET A 397 -22.34 -25.78 11.25
CA MET A 397 -22.45 -24.87 10.11
C MET A 397 -23.89 -24.50 9.75
N ILE A 398 -24.84 -25.44 9.89
CA ILE A 398 -26.26 -25.22 9.59
C ILE A 398 -26.90 -24.30 10.62
N GLY A 399 -26.61 -24.50 11.91
CA GLY A 399 -27.16 -23.68 12.99
C GLY A 399 -28.61 -24.02 13.39
N GLY A 400 -29.16 -23.20 14.28
CA GLY A 400 -30.53 -23.33 14.82
C GLY A 400 -30.65 -24.14 16.11
N ASP A 401 -31.79 -23.99 16.80
CA ASP A 401 -31.99 -24.54 18.17
C ASP A 401 -31.71 -26.03 18.29
N LYS A 402 -32.19 -26.85 17.35
CA LYS A 402 -31.98 -28.30 17.37
C LYS A 402 -30.51 -28.68 17.19
N ALA A 403 -29.78 -27.92 16.38
CA ALA A 403 -28.34 -28.12 16.22
C ALA A 403 -27.60 -27.74 17.51
N ALA A 404 -27.98 -26.62 18.14
CA ALA A 404 -27.43 -26.23 19.44
C ALA A 404 -27.69 -27.30 20.51
N ASP A 405 -28.91 -27.80 20.61
CA ASP A 405 -29.28 -28.87 21.55
C ASP A 405 -28.43 -30.13 21.33
N ALA A 406 -28.26 -30.54 20.07
CA ALA A 406 -27.49 -31.72 19.71
C ALA A 406 -25.98 -31.57 20.00
N LEU A 407 -25.41 -30.42 19.67
CA LEU A 407 -24.00 -30.13 19.90
C LEU A 407 -23.70 -30.00 21.40
N VAL A 408 -24.59 -29.36 22.17
CA VAL A 408 -24.44 -29.24 23.62
C VAL A 408 -24.54 -30.62 24.29
N ALA A 409 -25.49 -31.47 23.88
CA ALA A 409 -25.57 -32.84 24.36
C ALA A 409 -24.27 -33.62 24.05
N GLN A 410 -23.68 -33.39 22.87
CA GLN A 410 -22.46 -34.07 22.44
C GLN A 410 -21.17 -33.61 23.16
N LEU A 411 -21.23 -32.62 24.08
CA LEU A 411 -20.09 -32.30 24.95
C LEU A 411 -19.77 -33.42 25.96
N SER A 412 -20.73 -34.32 26.19
CA SER A 412 -20.58 -35.58 26.93
C SER A 412 -20.21 -36.75 26.01
N GLY A 413 -19.92 -37.90 26.61
CA GLY A 413 -19.66 -39.14 25.87
C GLY A 413 -18.24 -39.22 25.32
N ASP A 414 -18.10 -39.72 24.09
CA ASP A 414 -16.79 -39.93 23.44
C ASP A 414 -15.99 -38.62 23.32
N ALA A 415 -14.71 -38.66 23.71
CA ALA A 415 -13.86 -37.48 23.81
C ALA A 415 -13.59 -36.80 22.47
N ASP A 416 -13.48 -37.56 21.37
CA ASP A 416 -13.21 -37.01 20.04
C ASP A 416 -14.46 -36.29 19.52
N TYR A 417 -15.65 -36.85 19.76
CA TYR A 417 -16.92 -36.23 19.38
C TYR A 417 -17.23 -35.00 20.23
N ALA A 418 -16.95 -35.04 21.53
CA ALA A 418 -17.06 -33.89 22.42
C ALA A 418 -16.13 -32.75 22.02
N GLN A 419 -14.89 -33.07 21.64
CA GLN A 419 -13.97 -32.06 21.11
C GLN A 419 -14.46 -31.46 19.79
N ALA A 420 -15.01 -32.28 18.88
CA ALA A 420 -15.60 -31.79 17.63
C ALA A 420 -16.81 -30.87 17.91
N ALA A 421 -17.67 -31.24 18.87
CA ALA A 421 -18.83 -30.45 19.25
C ALA A 421 -18.42 -29.12 19.91
N TYR A 422 -17.43 -29.13 20.80
CA TYR A 422 -16.83 -27.93 21.35
C TYR A 422 -16.33 -26.99 20.25
N ARG A 423 -15.58 -27.51 19.26
CA ARG A 423 -15.09 -26.70 18.12
C ARG A 423 -16.23 -26.12 17.29
N ALA A 424 -17.28 -26.90 17.03
CA ALA A 424 -18.47 -26.44 16.33
C ALA A 424 -19.18 -25.31 17.11
N LEU A 425 -19.27 -25.43 18.44
CA LEU A 425 -19.92 -24.46 19.32
C LEU A 425 -19.13 -23.15 19.50
N LEU A 426 -17.80 -23.15 19.30
CA LEU A 426 -17.00 -21.93 19.36
C LEU A 426 -17.44 -20.87 18.33
N SER A 427 -17.78 -21.30 17.12
CA SER A 427 -18.21 -20.43 16.02
C SER A 427 -19.72 -20.51 15.74
N PHE A 428 -20.50 -21.12 16.63
CA PHE A 428 -21.93 -21.34 16.41
C PHE A 428 -22.72 -20.04 16.53
N ASP A 429 -23.49 -19.73 15.49
CA ASP A 429 -24.34 -18.53 15.42
C ASP A 429 -25.70 -18.79 16.10
N GLY A 430 -25.74 -18.61 17.42
CA GLY A 430 -26.94 -18.79 18.24
C GLY A 430 -26.69 -18.63 19.74
N ASP A 431 -27.78 -18.47 20.51
CA ASP A 431 -27.75 -18.38 21.98
C ASP A 431 -27.57 -19.78 22.61
N LEU A 432 -26.50 -19.89 23.41
CA LEU A 432 -26.14 -21.09 24.13
C LEU A 432 -26.26 -20.93 25.65
N GLU A 433 -26.50 -19.72 26.18
CA GLU A 433 -26.39 -19.47 27.63
C GLU A 433 -27.34 -20.35 28.43
N SER A 434 -28.63 -20.34 28.08
CA SER A 434 -29.65 -21.17 28.75
C SER A 434 -29.34 -22.66 28.71
N ARG A 435 -28.71 -23.13 27.62
CA ARG A 435 -28.32 -24.54 27.44
C ARG A 435 -27.11 -24.90 28.30
N LEU A 436 -26.09 -24.05 28.27
CA LEU A 436 -24.87 -24.25 29.05
C LEU A 436 -25.13 -24.09 30.55
N GLN A 437 -26.09 -23.26 30.97
CA GLN A 437 -26.52 -23.20 32.36
C GLN A 437 -26.88 -24.59 32.90
N SER A 438 -27.69 -25.34 32.15
CA SER A 438 -28.11 -26.69 32.57
C SER A 438 -26.93 -27.67 32.60
N VAL A 439 -25.94 -27.51 31.70
CA VAL A 439 -24.72 -28.33 31.71
C VAL A 439 -23.86 -28.01 32.93
N LEU A 440 -23.68 -26.73 33.28
CA LEU A 440 -22.89 -26.28 34.42
C LEU A 440 -23.48 -26.74 35.78
N GLU A 441 -24.80 -26.92 35.85
CA GLU A 441 -25.51 -27.46 37.03
C GLU A 441 -25.48 -29.00 37.08
N GLY A 442 -24.97 -29.66 36.04
CA GLY A 442 -24.87 -31.11 35.94
C GLY A 442 -23.69 -31.73 36.70
N SER A 443 -23.56 -33.06 36.59
CA SER A 443 -22.52 -33.83 37.28
C SER A 443 -21.45 -34.44 36.36
N ASP A 444 -21.54 -34.22 35.04
CA ASP A 444 -20.55 -34.70 34.07
C ASP A 444 -19.38 -33.72 33.98
N SER A 445 -18.25 -34.05 34.62
CA SER A 445 -17.06 -33.20 34.67
C SER A 445 -16.50 -32.83 33.29
N GLN A 446 -16.63 -33.70 32.28
CA GLN A 446 -16.15 -33.41 30.92
C GLN A 446 -17.01 -32.33 30.27
N ALA A 447 -18.33 -32.52 30.28
CA ALA A 447 -19.26 -31.56 29.70
C ALA A 447 -19.22 -30.21 30.43
N VAL A 448 -19.14 -30.23 31.76
CA VAL A 448 -18.94 -29.01 32.57
C VAL A 448 -17.64 -28.30 32.18
N GLY A 449 -16.53 -29.02 32.00
CA GLY A 449 -15.26 -28.44 31.56
C GLY A 449 -15.34 -27.74 30.20
N TYR A 450 -16.02 -28.35 29.22
CA TYR A 450 -16.25 -27.73 27.92
C TYR A 450 -17.22 -26.54 28.01
N ALA A 451 -18.30 -26.64 28.80
CA ALA A 451 -19.25 -25.56 29.00
C ALA A 451 -18.59 -24.33 29.65
N LEU A 452 -17.74 -24.53 30.66
CA LEU A 452 -16.92 -23.48 31.27
C LEU A 452 -16.02 -22.79 30.24
N SER A 453 -15.31 -23.59 29.42
CA SER A 453 -14.43 -23.06 28.37
C SER A 453 -15.21 -22.25 27.32
N LEU A 454 -16.37 -22.74 26.89
CA LEU A 454 -17.27 -22.04 25.96
C LEU A 454 -17.78 -20.72 26.56
N ALA A 455 -18.23 -20.76 27.81
CA ALA A 455 -18.74 -19.58 28.51
C ALA A 455 -17.68 -18.47 28.59
N SER A 456 -16.42 -18.83 28.91
CA SER A 456 -15.30 -17.88 28.94
C SER A 456 -15.00 -17.30 27.56
N VAL A 457 -14.74 -18.14 26.56
CA VAL A 457 -14.31 -17.70 25.22
C VAL A 457 -15.40 -16.87 24.53
N ARG A 458 -16.67 -17.20 24.73
CA ARG A 458 -17.82 -16.49 24.15
C ARG A 458 -18.35 -15.35 25.02
N ARG A 459 -17.73 -15.09 26.17
CA ARG A 459 -18.06 -14.01 27.11
C ARG A 459 -19.51 -14.01 27.61
N MET A 460 -19.98 -15.17 28.06
CA MET A 460 -21.36 -15.36 28.50
C MET A 460 -21.53 -14.89 29.95
N THR A 461 -21.73 -13.58 30.13
CA THR A 461 -21.79 -12.99 31.48
C THR A 461 -23.01 -13.43 32.28
N GLY A 462 -24.08 -13.88 31.61
CA GLY A 462 -25.25 -14.47 32.26
C GLY A 462 -24.94 -15.73 33.08
N LEU A 463 -23.80 -16.38 32.82
CA LEU A 463 -23.38 -17.63 33.49
C LEU A 463 -22.47 -17.40 34.70
N ALA A 464 -22.13 -16.15 35.05
CA ALA A 464 -21.29 -15.84 36.21
C ALA A 464 -21.77 -16.52 37.50
N PRO A 465 -23.08 -16.53 37.86
CA PRO A 465 -23.56 -17.15 39.09
C PRO A 465 -23.21 -18.65 39.19
N GLN A 466 -23.32 -19.38 38.09
CA GLN A 466 -23.01 -20.81 38.00
C GLN A 466 -21.49 -21.04 38.03
N VAL A 467 -20.70 -20.22 37.35
CA VAL A 467 -19.24 -20.33 37.42
C VAL A 467 -18.74 -20.07 38.84
N PHE A 468 -19.32 -19.09 39.53
CA PHE A 468 -19.01 -18.82 40.92
C PHE A 468 -19.36 -19.97 41.88
N SER A 469 -20.45 -20.71 41.66
CA SER A 469 -20.80 -21.85 42.51
C SER A 469 -19.83 -23.02 42.33
N LEU A 470 -19.21 -23.13 41.15
CA LEU A 470 -18.23 -24.18 40.82
C LEU A 470 -16.83 -23.92 41.40
N LEU A 471 -16.56 -22.74 41.97
CA LEU A 471 -15.28 -22.44 42.65
C LEU A 471 -15.03 -23.30 43.90
N ASP A 472 -16.09 -23.90 44.45
CA ASP A 472 -16.05 -24.82 45.60
C ASP A 472 -16.41 -26.27 45.20
N SER A 473 -16.44 -26.59 43.90
CA SER A 473 -16.73 -27.94 43.41
C SER A 473 -15.77 -28.98 44.03
N ASP A 474 -16.27 -30.17 44.36
CA ASP A 474 -15.44 -31.28 44.86
C ASP A 474 -14.45 -31.78 43.79
N ASP A 475 -14.81 -31.66 42.50
CA ASP A 475 -13.93 -32.00 41.39
C ASP A 475 -12.84 -30.93 41.22
N SER A 476 -11.59 -31.33 41.44
CA SER A 476 -10.45 -30.42 41.38
C SER A 476 -10.19 -29.81 40.00
N MET A 477 -10.53 -30.53 38.92
CA MET A 477 -10.36 -30.05 37.56
C MET A 477 -11.44 -29.03 37.24
N VAL A 478 -12.70 -29.33 37.55
CA VAL A 478 -13.83 -28.40 37.38
C VAL A 478 -13.57 -27.11 38.16
N ARG A 479 -13.17 -27.23 39.44
CA ARG A 479 -12.85 -26.09 40.28
C ARG A 479 -11.75 -25.21 39.69
N LYS A 480 -10.65 -25.81 39.21
CA LYS A 480 -9.55 -25.07 38.59
C LYS A 480 -10.01 -24.35 37.31
N THR A 481 -10.76 -25.04 36.46
CA THR A 481 -11.32 -24.46 35.22
C THR A 481 -12.29 -23.32 35.53
N ALA A 482 -13.11 -23.43 36.59
CA ALA A 482 -14.04 -22.37 37.00
C ALA A 482 -13.30 -21.07 37.36
N TYR A 483 -12.19 -21.14 38.11
CA TYR A 483 -11.36 -19.95 38.38
C TYR A 483 -10.83 -19.29 37.11
N MET A 484 -10.36 -20.08 36.14
CA MET A 484 -9.88 -19.55 34.85
C MET A 484 -11.02 -19.02 33.97
N THR A 485 -12.24 -19.53 34.15
CA THR A 485 -13.42 -19.13 33.38
C THR A 485 -13.91 -17.75 33.75
N LEU A 486 -13.74 -17.35 35.02
CA LEU A 486 -14.21 -16.06 35.53
C LEU A 486 -13.82 -14.89 34.63
N GLU A 487 -12.57 -14.83 34.13
CA GLU A 487 -12.07 -13.78 33.23
C GLU A 487 -12.98 -13.49 32.03
N GLY A 488 -13.61 -14.51 31.45
CA GLY A 488 -14.51 -14.32 30.32
C GLY A 488 -15.96 -14.04 30.72
N VAL A 489 -16.40 -14.44 31.91
CA VAL A 489 -17.84 -14.42 32.29
C VAL A 489 -18.21 -13.37 33.32
N VAL A 490 -17.25 -12.72 33.99
CA VAL A 490 -17.59 -11.69 34.99
C VAL A 490 -17.80 -10.33 34.36
N ALA A 491 -18.58 -9.48 35.02
CA ALA A 491 -18.88 -8.12 34.60
C ALA A 491 -18.54 -7.11 35.72
N PRO A 492 -18.58 -5.79 35.49
CA PRO A 492 -18.26 -4.79 36.50
C PRO A 492 -19.03 -4.96 37.82
N GLU A 493 -20.26 -5.46 37.76
CA GLU A 493 -21.09 -5.70 38.94
C GLU A 493 -20.53 -6.80 39.87
N ASP A 494 -19.66 -7.68 39.35
CA ASP A 494 -19.02 -8.76 40.09
C ASP A 494 -17.73 -8.32 40.81
N CYS A 495 -17.21 -7.12 40.54
CA CYS A 495 -15.90 -6.65 41.05
C CYS A 495 -15.80 -6.71 42.58
N GLY A 496 -16.85 -6.33 43.31
CA GLY A 496 -16.85 -6.40 44.78
C GLY A 496 -16.73 -7.84 45.31
N ARG A 497 -17.38 -8.80 44.63
CA ARG A 497 -17.30 -10.23 44.97
C ARG A 497 -15.90 -10.77 44.65
N LEU A 498 -15.34 -10.42 43.49
CA LEU A 498 -14.00 -10.81 43.08
C LEU A 498 -12.93 -10.25 44.01
N GLY A 499 -13.04 -8.97 44.40
CA GLY A 499 -12.14 -8.36 45.38
C GLY A 499 -12.17 -9.09 46.73
N SER A 500 -13.37 -9.45 47.20
CA SER A 500 -13.53 -10.23 48.45
C SER A 500 -12.89 -11.62 48.37
N LEU A 501 -12.89 -12.26 47.21
CA LEU A 501 -12.23 -13.55 46.98
C LEU A 501 -10.71 -13.38 46.90
N LEU A 502 -10.24 -12.32 46.22
CA LEU A 502 -8.83 -12.03 46.03
C LEU A 502 -8.11 -11.81 47.36
N GLU A 503 -8.74 -11.08 48.29
CA GLU A 503 -8.20 -10.83 49.64
C GLU A 503 -8.01 -12.11 50.48
N LYS A 504 -8.82 -13.15 50.19
CA LYS A 504 -8.82 -14.45 50.87
C LYS A 504 -8.03 -15.52 50.12
N ALA A 505 -7.52 -15.21 48.94
CA ALA A 505 -6.78 -16.17 48.12
C ALA A 505 -5.52 -16.65 48.87
N ASP A 506 -5.33 -17.97 48.90
CA ASP A 506 -4.30 -18.68 49.66
C ASP A 506 -3.22 -19.30 48.77
N THR A 507 -3.34 -19.14 47.45
CA THR A 507 -2.41 -19.69 46.46
C THR A 507 -2.19 -18.70 45.33
N ASP A 508 -0.97 -18.69 44.77
CA ASP A 508 -0.61 -17.81 43.65
C ASP A 508 -1.51 -18.02 42.43
N PHE A 509 -1.95 -19.27 42.19
CA PHE A 509 -2.91 -19.58 41.13
C PHE A 509 -4.23 -18.83 41.30
N LYS A 510 -4.82 -18.84 42.51
CA LYS A 510 -6.08 -18.13 42.76
C LYS A 510 -5.90 -16.62 42.67
N VAL A 511 -4.79 -16.09 43.19
CA VAL A 511 -4.45 -14.66 43.08
C VAL A 511 -4.41 -14.24 41.61
N ALA A 512 -3.64 -14.95 40.78
CA ALA A 512 -3.53 -14.65 39.36
C ALA A 512 -4.87 -14.77 38.62
N ALA A 513 -5.63 -15.86 38.85
CA ALA A 513 -6.93 -16.06 38.21
C ALA A 513 -7.95 -14.97 38.58
N LEU A 514 -7.97 -14.52 39.85
CA LEU A 514 -8.88 -13.46 40.30
C LEU A 514 -8.43 -12.07 39.85
N GLN A 515 -7.13 -11.82 39.71
CA GLN A 515 -6.62 -10.60 39.07
C GLN A 515 -7.02 -10.55 37.59
N SER A 516 -6.86 -11.64 36.85
CA SER A 516 -7.36 -11.77 35.47
C SER A 516 -8.89 -11.61 35.40
N ALA A 517 -9.63 -12.15 36.37
CA ALA A 517 -11.08 -11.97 36.44
C ALA A 517 -11.47 -10.49 36.63
N LEU A 518 -10.83 -9.77 37.55
CA LEU A 518 -11.07 -8.34 37.76
C LEU A 518 -10.70 -7.51 36.52
N ALA A 519 -9.54 -7.78 35.93
CA ALA A 519 -9.12 -7.21 34.66
C ALA A 519 -10.18 -7.43 33.57
N GLY A 520 -10.70 -8.67 33.49
CA GLY A 520 -11.70 -9.05 32.52
C GLY A 520 -13.07 -8.42 32.71
N ALA A 521 -13.54 -8.30 33.96
CA ALA A 521 -14.77 -7.58 34.30
C ALA A 521 -14.72 -6.11 33.84
N LEU A 522 -13.56 -5.46 33.97
CA LEU A 522 -13.42 -4.04 33.68
C LEU A 522 -13.06 -3.74 32.22
N MET A 523 -12.67 -4.72 31.42
CA MET A 523 -12.05 -4.46 30.12
C MET A 523 -12.96 -3.77 29.09
N THR A 524 -14.28 -3.82 29.27
CA THR A 524 -15.27 -3.18 28.41
C THR A 524 -15.52 -1.72 28.77
N LEU A 525 -15.05 -1.27 29.94
CA LEU A 525 -15.19 0.11 30.40
C LEU A 525 -14.13 1.02 29.77
N ALA A 526 -14.40 2.33 29.76
CA ALA A 526 -13.41 3.32 29.36
C ALA A 526 -12.20 3.32 30.33
N PRO A 527 -10.98 3.65 29.86
CA PRO A 527 -9.77 3.72 30.69
C PRO A 527 -9.95 4.42 32.04
N GLU A 528 -10.63 5.58 32.06
CA GLU A 528 -10.89 6.36 33.27
C GLU A 528 -11.82 5.63 34.25
N GLN A 529 -12.82 4.92 33.73
CA GLN A 529 -13.74 4.12 34.55
C GLN A 529 -13.06 2.87 35.10
N GLN A 530 -12.20 2.22 34.31
CA GLN A 530 -11.37 1.10 34.80
C GLN A 530 -10.49 1.55 35.97
N TYR A 531 -9.90 2.74 35.87
CA TYR A 531 -9.12 3.34 36.94
C TYR A 531 -9.97 3.59 38.19
N GLU A 532 -11.15 4.20 38.05
CA GLU A 532 -12.06 4.49 39.16
C GLU A 532 -12.48 3.22 39.92
N GLU A 533 -12.88 2.17 39.20
CA GLU A 533 -13.29 0.88 39.78
C GLU A 533 -12.11 0.17 40.48
N ALA A 534 -10.94 0.14 39.85
CA ALA A 534 -9.73 -0.42 40.48
C ALA A 534 -9.36 0.34 41.75
N MET A 535 -9.49 1.67 41.75
CA MET A 535 -9.20 2.52 42.91
C MET A 535 -10.23 2.35 44.03
N ALA A 536 -11.50 2.12 43.71
CA ALA A 536 -12.53 1.79 44.71
C ALA A 536 -12.16 0.51 45.47
N LEU A 537 -11.76 -0.55 44.76
CA LEU A 537 -11.29 -1.80 45.36
C LEU A 537 -10.03 -1.60 46.21
N ILE A 538 -9.07 -0.81 45.74
CA ILE A 538 -7.86 -0.45 46.49
C ILE A 538 -8.21 0.29 47.79
N GLY A 539 -9.19 1.21 47.75
CA GLY A 539 -9.60 2.01 48.91
C GLY A 539 -10.21 1.18 50.05
N GLU A 540 -10.80 0.04 49.73
CA GLU A 540 -11.39 -0.90 50.71
C GLU A 540 -10.41 -2.01 51.13
N SER A 541 -9.27 -2.13 50.45
CA SER A 541 -8.31 -3.22 50.60
C SER A 541 -7.30 -2.98 51.73
N GLY A 542 -6.98 -4.06 52.46
CA GLY A 542 -5.84 -4.09 53.38
C GLY A 542 -4.52 -4.48 52.71
N LYS A 543 -4.56 -4.89 51.43
CA LYS A 543 -3.45 -5.39 50.61
C LYS A 543 -3.51 -4.74 49.21
N PRO A 544 -3.32 -3.42 49.11
CA PRO A 544 -3.54 -2.67 47.85
C PRO A 544 -2.71 -3.20 46.67
N TYR A 545 -1.55 -3.81 46.96
CA TYR A 545 -0.66 -4.41 45.96
C TYR A 545 -1.28 -5.56 45.15
N LEU A 546 -2.35 -6.20 45.65
CA LEU A 546 -3.09 -7.23 44.91
C LEU A 546 -3.81 -6.66 43.68
N TYR A 547 -4.09 -5.36 43.66
CA TYR A 547 -4.90 -4.71 42.62
C TYR A 547 -4.04 -3.92 41.61
N TYR A 548 -2.73 -3.81 41.83
CA TYR A 548 -1.85 -3.06 40.92
C TYR A 548 -1.87 -3.57 39.47
N PRO A 549 -1.94 -4.88 39.18
CA PRO A 549 -2.09 -5.36 37.80
C PRO A 549 -3.39 -4.89 37.14
N VAL A 550 -4.49 -4.87 37.89
CA VAL A 550 -5.81 -4.40 37.43
C VAL A 550 -5.77 -2.88 37.19
N LEU A 551 -5.13 -2.14 38.09
CA LEU A 551 -4.93 -0.70 37.94
C LEU A 551 -4.09 -0.36 36.70
N ALA A 552 -3.04 -1.13 36.43
CA ALA A 552 -2.16 -0.94 35.28
C ALA A 552 -2.88 -1.11 33.93
N GLN A 553 -3.88 -1.99 33.85
CA GLN A 553 -4.69 -2.18 32.65
C GLN A 553 -5.39 -0.90 32.20
N SER A 554 -5.80 -0.05 33.14
CA SER A 554 -6.46 1.22 32.81
C SER A 554 -5.60 2.12 31.92
N ALA A 555 -4.26 1.93 31.92
CA ALA A 555 -3.30 2.70 31.14
C ALA A 555 -3.45 4.23 31.27
N THR A 556 -4.02 4.72 32.37
CA THR A 556 -4.21 6.16 32.60
C THR A 556 -2.95 6.80 33.19
N LYS A 557 -2.80 8.12 33.01
CA LYS A 557 -1.72 8.88 33.67
C LYS A 557 -1.85 8.85 35.19
N ASP A 558 -3.07 8.78 35.70
CA ASP A 558 -3.33 8.70 37.14
C ASP A 558 -2.96 7.33 37.71
N ALA A 559 -3.19 6.23 36.98
CA ALA A 559 -2.67 4.91 37.34
C ALA A 559 -1.15 4.91 37.43
N VAL A 560 -0.46 5.47 36.42
CA VAL A 560 1.01 5.59 36.43
C VAL A 560 1.49 6.41 37.64
N LYS A 561 0.82 7.52 37.94
CA LYS A 561 1.14 8.38 39.08
C LYS A 561 0.95 7.64 40.41
N TYR A 562 -0.13 6.88 40.55
CA TYR A 562 -0.39 6.08 41.74
C TYR A 562 0.67 4.99 41.94
N LEU A 563 0.96 4.21 40.89
CA LEU A 563 1.97 3.15 40.95
C LEU A 563 3.37 3.69 41.25
N LYS A 564 3.73 4.86 40.71
CA LYS A 564 4.97 5.58 41.09
C LYS A 564 5.02 5.87 42.60
N GLY A 565 3.91 6.36 43.17
CA GLY A 565 3.81 6.63 44.60
C GLY A 565 3.97 5.36 45.44
N ALA A 566 3.22 4.31 45.09
CA ALA A 566 3.30 3.01 45.77
C ALA A 566 4.71 2.42 45.76
N TYR A 567 5.40 2.51 44.63
CA TYR A 567 6.80 2.08 44.50
C TYR A 567 7.73 2.90 45.42
N ALA A 568 7.62 4.24 45.40
CA ALA A 568 8.46 5.13 46.21
C ALA A 568 8.23 5.00 47.72
N GLU A 569 7.00 4.68 48.14
CA GLU A 569 6.62 4.51 49.55
C GLU A 569 6.89 3.09 50.08
N GLY A 570 7.26 2.15 49.21
CA GLY A 570 7.55 0.76 49.60
C GLY A 570 6.31 -0.12 49.81
N VAL A 571 5.12 0.33 49.38
CA VAL A 571 3.86 -0.39 49.56
C VAL A 571 3.68 -1.37 48.40
N GLY A 572 4.23 -2.59 48.54
CA GLY A 572 4.26 -3.58 47.46
C GLY A 572 5.12 -3.08 46.29
N ALA A 573 6.36 -2.66 46.58
CA ALA A 573 7.21 -2.02 45.58
C ALA A 573 7.47 -2.92 44.35
N GLN A 574 7.68 -4.22 44.55
CA GLN A 574 7.93 -5.13 43.43
C GLN A 574 6.67 -5.35 42.58
N GLU A 575 5.50 -5.40 43.21
CA GLU A 575 4.21 -5.47 42.54
C GLU A 575 3.93 -4.18 41.76
N ALA A 576 4.24 -3.02 42.34
CA ALA A 576 4.07 -1.72 41.69
C ALA A 576 5.00 -1.57 40.49
N PHE A 577 6.24 -2.03 40.61
CA PHE A 577 7.17 -2.10 39.48
C PHE A 577 6.66 -3.04 38.39
N SER A 578 6.23 -4.25 38.76
CA SER A 578 5.68 -5.22 37.81
C SER A 578 4.46 -4.68 37.07
N ALA A 579 3.60 -3.92 37.76
CA ALA A 579 2.46 -3.22 37.17
C ALA A 579 2.90 -2.08 36.24
N LEU A 580 3.87 -1.24 36.62
CA LEU A 580 4.43 -0.21 35.73
C LEU A 580 5.02 -0.79 34.44
N MET A 581 5.56 -1.99 34.51
CA MET A 581 6.11 -2.71 33.36
C MET A 581 5.04 -3.15 32.35
N THR A 582 3.77 -3.28 32.76
CA THR A 582 2.66 -3.67 31.88
C THR A 582 1.81 -2.51 31.39
N VAL A 583 1.89 -1.33 32.01
CA VAL A 583 1.14 -0.14 31.56
C VAL A 583 1.49 0.19 30.11
N ASP A 584 0.46 0.35 29.27
CA ASP A 584 0.58 0.77 27.88
C ASP A 584 0.31 2.28 27.72
N ASN A 585 1.17 3.10 28.35
CA ASN A 585 1.11 4.55 28.26
C ASN A 585 2.51 5.14 28.34
N ILE A 586 2.86 6.04 27.41
CA ILE A 586 4.17 6.68 27.35
C ILE A 586 4.53 7.45 28.63
N ALA A 587 3.55 7.89 29.42
CA ALA A 587 3.78 8.52 30.73
C ALA A 587 4.53 7.60 31.72
N ALA A 588 4.45 6.27 31.54
CA ALA A 588 5.23 5.32 32.33
C ALA A 588 6.73 5.40 32.03
N ALA A 589 7.14 5.86 30.84
CA ALA A 589 8.56 5.94 30.46
C ALA A 589 9.36 6.89 31.36
N ASP A 590 8.81 8.06 31.71
CA ASP A 590 9.44 8.99 32.65
C ASP A 590 9.65 8.36 34.03
N VAL A 591 8.66 7.60 34.50
CA VAL A 591 8.71 6.90 35.79
C VAL A 591 9.78 5.81 35.76
N LEU A 592 9.80 5.00 34.70
CA LEU A 592 10.77 3.91 34.52
C LEU A 592 12.20 4.44 34.36
N MET A 593 12.41 5.55 33.66
CA MET A 593 13.71 6.23 33.62
C MET A 593 14.17 6.69 35.01
N SER A 594 13.25 7.25 35.80
CA SER A 594 13.55 7.65 37.18
C SER A 594 13.92 6.45 38.05
N ILE A 595 13.18 5.35 37.93
CA ILE A 595 13.45 4.09 38.66
C ILE A 595 14.82 3.56 38.26
N ALA A 596 15.15 3.55 36.97
CA ALA A 596 16.46 3.08 36.50
C ALA A 596 17.65 3.89 37.06
N GLY A 597 17.45 5.18 37.34
CA GLY A 597 18.47 6.01 37.97
C GLY A 597 18.62 5.80 39.48
N SER A 598 17.59 5.29 40.17
CA SER A 598 17.57 5.14 41.63
C SER A 598 17.65 3.71 42.15
N ASP A 599 17.27 2.73 41.34
CA ASP A 599 17.22 1.31 41.70
C ASP A 599 18.03 0.46 40.70
N PRO A 600 19.28 0.11 41.04
CA PRO A 600 20.14 -0.71 40.20
C PRO A 600 19.61 -2.12 39.92
N GLU A 601 18.75 -2.69 40.79
CA GLU A 601 18.21 -4.04 40.61
C GLU A 601 17.20 -4.06 39.45
N ASN A 602 16.35 -3.05 39.38
CA ASN A 602 15.31 -2.94 38.36
C ASN A 602 15.72 -2.11 37.12
N ALA A 603 16.90 -1.48 37.14
CA ALA A 603 17.33 -0.54 36.09
C ALA A 603 17.32 -1.12 34.67
N GLY A 604 17.88 -2.31 34.47
CA GLY A 604 17.96 -2.92 33.13
C GLY A 604 16.57 -3.20 32.55
N ALA A 605 15.66 -3.74 33.36
CA ALA A 605 14.28 -4.01 32.94
C ALA A 605 13.50 -2.73 32.65
N ALA A 606 13.62 -1.73 33.52
CA ALA A 606 12.97 -0.43 33.36
C ALA A 606 13.39 0.26 32.06
N LEU A 607 14.70 0.35 31.79
CA LEU A 607 15.22 0.93 30.54
C LEU A 607 14.79 0.14 29.31
N ALA A 608 14.78 -1.20 29.37
CA ALA A 608 14.31 -2.02 28.26
C ALA A 608 12.84 -1.77 27.93
N ARG A 609 12.00 -1.54 28.95
CA ARG A 609 10.58 -1.19 28.76
C ARG A 609 10.38 0.24 28.27
N VAL A 610 11.21 1.20 28.68
CA VAL A 610 11.22 2.56 28.10
C VAL A 610 11.40 2.49 26.59
N VAL A 611 12.34 1.67 26.10
CA VAL A 611 12.55 1.49 24.66
C VAL A 611 11.30 0.94 23.96
N ASP A 612 10.60 -0.02 24.58
CA ASP A 612 9.36 -0.57 24.00
C ASP A 612 8.24 0.47 23.92
N LEU A 613 8.02 1.21 25.02
CA LEU A 613 7.00 2.27 25.08
C LEU A 613 7.26 3.37 24.07
N VAL A 614 8.51 3.84 23.95
CA VAL A 614 8.89 4.87 22.99
C VAL A 614 8.71 4.37 21.56
N SER A 615 9.08 3.12 21.28
CA SER A 615 8.98 2.54 19.94
C SER A 615 7.53 2.33 19.48
N ALA A 616 6.62 2.01 20.41
CA ALA A 616 5.19 1.85 20.14
C ALA A 616 4.40 3.19 20.18
N SER A 617 5.03 4.28 20.62
CA SER A 617 4.36 5.58 20.76
C SER A 617 4.18 6.32 19.44
N GLY A 618 3.21 7.24 19.39
CA GLY A 618 3.04 8.20 18.29
C GLY A 618 3.98 9.42 18.33
N LEU A 619 5.14 9.32 19.00
CA LEU A 619 6.12 10.39 19.09
C LEU A 619 6.83 10.63 17.74
N ASP A 620 7.18 11.88 17.44
CA ASP A 620 8.01 12.20 16.28
C ASP A 620 9.45 11.66 16.44
N ASP A 621 10.14 11.45 15.32
CA ASP A 621 11.45 10.79 15.27
C ASP A 621 12.50 11.47 16.16
N MET A 622 12.50 12.81 16.21
CA MET A 622 13.40 13.56 17.09
C MET A 622 13.13 13.30 18.58
N SER A 623 11.84 13.20 18.95
CA SER A 623 11.46 12.87 20.32
C SER A 623 11.86 11.44 20.67
N ARG A 624 11.64 10.48 19.76
CA ARG A 624 12.08 9.07 19.94
C ARG A 624 13.60 8.98 20.09
N GLU A 625 14.35 9.68 19.24
CA GLU A 625 15.81 9.76 19.32
C GLU A 625 16.27 10.28 20.68
N SER A 626 15.66 11.34 21.20
CA SER A 626 16.05 11.93 22.50
C SER A 626 15.89 10.92 23.65
N TRP A 627 14.83 10.12 23.63
CA TRP A 627 14.64 9.03 24.58
C TRP A 627 15.70 7.93 24.44
N TYR A 628 15.95 7.47 23.22
CA TYR A 628 16.98 6.46 22.95
C TYR A 628 18.38 6.94 23.35
N ALA A 629 18.70 8.20 23.10
CA ALA A 629 19.94 8.83 23.54
C ALA A 629 20.05 8.89 25.06
N ALA A 630 18.95 9.20 25.77
CA ALA A 630 18.91 9.18 27.23
C ALA A 630 19.14 7.76 27.79
N VAL A 631 18.53 6.75 27.18
CA VAL A 631 18.77 5.33 27.53
C VAL A 631 20.24 4.98 27.30
N MET A 632 20.82 5.27 26.13
CA MET A 632 22.25 5.00 25.86
C MET A 632 23.19 5.70 26.84
N LYS A 633 22.87 6.95 27.22
CA LYS A 633 23.67 7.75 28.16
C LYS A 633 23.68 7.16 29.59
N SER A 634 22.68 6.36 29.95
CA SER A 634 22.66 5.67 31.26
C SER A 634 23.73 4.58 31.40
N GLY A 635 24.42 4.22 30.31
CA GLY A 635 25.40 3.14 30.26
C GLY A 635 24.79 1.74 30.38
N PRO A 636 23.78 1.39 29.55
CA PRO A 636 23.13 0.10 29.63
C PRO A 636 24.05 -1.03 29.15
N ASP A 637 23.71 -2.28 29.49
CA ASP A 637 24.41 -3.45 28.98
C ASP A 637 24.30 -3.59 27.46
N VAL A 638 25.17 -4.40 26.88
CA VAL A 638 25.26 -4.62 25.42
C VAL A 638 23.93 -5.13 24.82
N LYS A 639 23.16 -5.93 25.56
CA LYS A 639 21.88 -6.46 25.07
C LYS A 639 20.89 -5.32 24.86
N LEU A 640 20.80 -4.41 25.83
CA LEU A 640 19.94 -3.24 25.74
C LEU A 640 20.49 -2.18 24.77
N GLN A 641 21.80 -2.00 24.67
CA GLN A 641 22.42 -1.17 23.62
C GLN A 641 21.97 -1.64 22.23
N ASN A 642 22.06 -2.94 21.95
CA ASN A 642 21.61 -3.51 20.67
C ASN A 642 20.11 -3.31 20.42
N LYS A 643 19.27 -3.42 21.46
CA LYS A 643 17.83 -3.11 21.36
C LYS A 643 17.58 -1.65 20.97
N VAL A 644 18.34 -0.71 21.55
CA VAL A 644 18.23 0.71 21.19
C VAL A 644 18.73 0.96 19.77
N LEU A 645 19.81 0.31 19.34
CA LEU A 645 20.31 0.41 17.96
C LEU A 645 19.28 -0.12 16.94
N ASP A 646 18.61 -1.24 17.23
CA ASP A 646 17.48 -1.73 16.43
C ASP A 646 16.34 -0.70 16.35
N ALA A 647 16.01 -0.04 17.47
CA ALA A 647 14.98 0.99 17.50
C ALA A 647 15.38 2.25 16.69
N LEU A 648 16.65 2.69 16.81
CA LEU A 648 17.20 3.82 16.06
C LEU A 648 17.15 3.59 14.54
N ALA A 649 17.30 2.35 14.07
CA ALA A 649 17.18 2.03 12.65
C ALA A 649 15.83 2.45 12.04
N THR A 650 14.78 2.62 12.85
CA THR A 650 13.45 3.09 12.43
C THR A 650 13.19 4.58 12.69
N THR A 651 14.22 5.33 13.09
CA THR A 651 14.16 6.73 13.51
C THR A 651 15.05 7.59 12.59
N PRO A 652 14.58 7.92 11.36
CA PRO A 652 15.40 8.55 10.33
C PRO A 652 15.64 10.05 10.61
N VAL A 653 16.56 10.35 11.52
CA VAL A 653 17.04 11.72 11.79
C VAL A 653 18.56 11.74 11.97
N MET A 654 19.21 12.85 11.61
CA MET A 654 20.67 13.00 11.74
C MET A 654 21.20 12.67 13.15
N PRO A 655 20.59 13.10 14.28
CA PRO A 655 21.09 12.73 15.60
C PRO A 655 21.10 11.22 15.86
N ALA A 656 20.09 10.49 15.38
CA ALA A 656 20.01 9.04 15.50
C ALA A 656 21.13 8.36 14.71
N PHE A 657 21.46 8.86 13.51
CA PHE A 657 22.59 8.41 12.72
C PHE A 657 23.90 8.59 13.48
N LEU A 658 24.14 9.80 14.00
CA LEU A 658 25.37 10.14 14.73
C LEU A 658 25.50 9.33 16.02
N LEU A 659 24.37 9.03 16.69
CA LEU A 659 24.34 8.16 17.86
C LEU A 659 24.72 6.73 17.49
N ALA A 660 24.09 6.15 16.45
CA ALA A 660 24.40 4.80 15.99
C ALA A 660 25.86 4.65 15.54
N ALA A 661 26.40 5.64 14.81
CA ALA A 661 27.77 5.63 14.32
C ALA A 661 28.84 5.48 15.43
N LYS A 662 28.56 5.96 16.65
CA LYS A 662 29.48 5.82 17.80
C LYS A 662 29.72 4.38 18.24
N TYR A 663 28.83 3.46 17.86
CA TYR A 663 28.86 2.05 18.25
C TYR A 663 29.41 1.13 17.15
N LEU A 664 29.91 1.69 16.04
CA LEU A 664 30.45 0.90 14.92
C LEU A 664 31.79 0.20 15.22
N ASP A 665 32.55 0.72 16.19
CA ASP A 665 33.88 0.20 16.53
C ASP A 665 33.87 -0.88 17.62
N ASP A 666 32.74 -1.10 18.29
CA ASP A 666 32.59 -2.15 19.31
C ASP A 666 32.06 -3.45 18.66
N PRO A 667 32.85 -4.55 18.65
CA PRO A 667 32.43 -5.81 18.03
C PRO A 667 31.09 -6.37 18.54
N GLN A 668 30.66 -6.04 19.76
CA GLN A 668 29.43 -6.57 20.34
C GLN A 668 28.17 -5.79 19.90
N THR A 669 28.34 -4.57 19.36
CA THR A 669 27.25 -3.69 18.91
C THR A 669 27.35 -3.29 17.43
N ALA A 670 28.52 -3.47 16.82
CA ALA A 670 28.86 -3.02 15.47
C ALA A 670 27.84 -3.45 14.41
N TYR A 671 27.36 -4.70 14.45
CA TYR A 671 26.39 -5.19 13.46
C TYR A 671 25.06 -4.44 13.52
N ARG A 672 24.53 -4.23 14.72
CA ARG A 672 23.27 -3.49 14.94
C ARG A 672 23.44 -2.00 14.66
N ALA A 673 24.58 -1.45 15.02
CA ALA A 673 24.96 -0.08 14.69
C ALA A 673 25.07 0.12 13.17
N ALA A 674 25.70 -0.80 12.44
CA ALA A 674 25.83 -0.78 10.99
C ALA A 674 24.46 -0.84 10.30
N ASN A 675 23.53 -1.67 10.81
CA ASN A 675 22.17 -1.72 10.30
C ASN A 675 21.39 -0.42 10.54
N ALA A 676 21.54 0.18 11.72
CA ALA A 676 20.93 1.48 12.02
C ALA A 676 21.50 2.58 11.13
N VAL A 677 22.83 2.68 11.00
CA VAL A 677 23.53 3.63 10.14
C VAL A 677 23.06 3.52 8.69
N LYS A 678 23.02 2.30 8.13
CA LYS A 678 22.52 2.03 6.78
C LYS A 678 21.06 2.49 6.61
N SER A 679 20.19 2.06 7.52
CA SER A 679 18.74 2.28 7.43
C SER A 679 18.34 3.74 7.65
N ILE A 680 19.12 4.49 8.43
CA ILE A 680 18.91 5.93 8.62
C ILE A 680 19.46 6.68 7.41
N ALA A 681 20.68 6.37 6.96
CA ALA A 681 21.32 7.02 5.81
C ALA A 681 20.47 6.93 4.53
N SER A 682 19.85 5.78 4.26
CA SER A 682 19.01 5.61 3.06
C SER A 682 17.82 6.57 2.98
N ARG A 683 17.45 7.22 4.09
CA ARG A 683 16.34 8.18 4.18
C ARG A 683 16.78 9.61 4.51
N THR A 684 18.01 9.80 5.00
CA THR A 684 18.49 11.08 5.57
C THR A 684 19.88 11.50 5.10
N ALA A 685 20.45 10.84 4.09
CA ALA A 685 21.80 11.14 3.60
C ALA A 685 22.04 12.64 3.35
N ASP A 686 21.04 13.34 2.80
CA ASP A 686 21.09 14.76 2.49
C ASP A 686 21.13 15.71 3.70
N GLU A 687 20.81 15.19 4.88
CA GLU A 687 20.83 15.89 6.17
C GLU A 687 22.13 15.66 6.94
N ILE A 688 22.97 14.70 6.50
CA ILE A 688 24.18 14.28 7.19
C ILE A 688 25.41 14.84 6.48
N ASP A 689 26.34 15.42 7.24
CA ASP A 689 27.61 15.89 6.70
C ASP A 689 28.40 14.75 6.05
N TYR A 690 28.97 15.01 4.87
CA TYR A 690 29.73 14.05 4.07
C TYR A 690 30.83 13.36 4.87
N TYR A 691 31.55 14.12 5.71
CA TYR A 691 32.66 13.61 6.49
C TYR A 691 32.22 12.77 7.70
N ALA A 692 30.94 12.85 8.10
CA ALA A 692 30.34 11.91 9.05
C ALA A 692 29.71 10.70 8.33
N LEU A 693 29.02 10.95 7.21
CA LEU A 693 28.25 9.95 6.48
C LEU A 693 29.15 8.90 5.82
N LYS A 694 30.15 9.33 5.06
CA LYS A 694 30.99 8.44 4.27
C LYS A 694 31.78 7.46 5.15
N PRO A 695 32.53 7.88 6.20
CA PRO A 695 33.27 6.93 7.02
C PRO A 695 32.36 5.95 7.78
N ALA A 696 31.19 6.39 8.24
CA ALA A 696 30.24 5.51 8.92
C ALA A 696 29.64 4.46 7.97
N LEU A 697 29.33 4.83 6.73
CA LEU A 697 28.89 3.89 5.69
C LEU A 697 30.01 2.91 5.30
N GLU A 698 31.23 3.40 5.07
CA GLU A 698 32.40 2.55 4.78
C GLU A 698 32.63 1.54 5.92
N LYS A 699 32.56 2.00 7.17
CA LYS A 699 32.70 1.14 8.34
C LYS A 699 31.56 0.12 8.46
N SER A 700 30.33 0.53 8.20
CA SER A 700 29.17 -0.37 8.20
C SER A 700 29.31 -1.47 7.14
N MET A 701 29.84 -1.12 5.96
CA MET A 701 30.14 -2.07 4.90
C MET A 701 31.21 -3.09 5.33
N GLU A 702 32.25 -2.66 6.04
CA GLU A 702 33.25 -3.59 6.61
C GLU A 702 32.61 -4.58 7.59
N VAL A 703 31.70 -4.09 8.45
CA VAL A 703 30.99 -4.92 9.44
C VAL A 703 30.13 -5.99 8.76
N PHE A 704 29.33 -5.61 7.76
CA PHE A 704 28.50 -6.57 7.00
C PHE A 704 29.36 -7.57 6.20
N ALA A 705 30.42 -7.10 5.56
CA ALA A 705 31.33 -7.97 4.81
C ALA A 705 32.02 -9.00 5.71
N ALA A 706 32.32 -8.66 6.97
CA ALA A 706 32.89 -9.58 7.95
C ALA A 706 31.88 -10.62 8.47
N ALA A 707 30.57 -10.30 8.47
CA ALA A 707 29.52 -11.22 8.90
C ALA A 707 29.22 -12.30 7.84
N GLY A 708 29.18 -11.93 6.55
CA GLY A 708 29.25 -12.86 5.42
C GLY A 708 27.97 -13.67 5.09
N GLY A 709 26.81 -13.29 5.63
CA GLY A 709 25.51 -13.86 5.26
C GLY A 709 24.94 -13.31 3.94
N ALA A 710 23.92 -13.97 3.39
CA ALA A 710 23.27 -13.51 2.15
C ALA A 710 22.63 -12.11 2.31
N ASP A 711 21.96 -11.87 3.43
CA ASP A 711 21.37 -10.56 3.76
C ASP A 711 22.43 -9.47 3.94
N ASP A 712 23.63 -9.84 4.41
CA ASP A 712 24.76 -8.93 4.56
C ASP A 712 25.32 -8.50 3.19
N GLY A 713 25.29 -9.40 2.19
CA GLY A 713 25.64 -9.08 0.81
C GLY A 713 24.76 -7.99 0.23
N TYR A 714 23.43 -8.08 0.43
CA TYR A 714 22.50 -7.03 0.02
C TYR A 714 22.74 -5.71 0.76
N ALA A 715 23.03 -5.76 2.06
CA ALA A 715 23.37 -4.57 2.83
C ALA A 715 24.65 -3.89 2.31
N VAL A 716 25.68 -4.66 1.94
CA VAL A 716 26.89 -4.15 1.30
C VAL A 716 26.60 -3.48 -0.04
N ASP A 717 25.75 -4.09 -0.88
CA ASP A 717 25.40 -3.53 -2.19
C ASP A 717 24.58 -2.24 -2.07
N GLU A 718 23.66 -2.17 -1.10
CA GLU A 718 22.89 -0.96 -0.79
C GLU A 718 23.81 0.18 -0.32
N ILE A 719 24.76 -0.11 0.57
CA ILE A 719 25.76 0.87 1.01
C ILE A 719 26.65 1.30 -0.15
N ARG A 720 27.11 0.36 -1.00
CA ARG A 720 27.92 0.68 -2.17
C ARG A 720 27.19 1.62 -3.13
N LYS A 721 25.89 1.40 -3.33
CA LYS A 721 25.03 2.29 -4.12
C LYS A 721 24.98 3.69 -3.50
N MET A 722 24.73 3.81 -2.20
CA MET A 722 24.74 5.11 -1.50
C MET A 722 26.10 5.83 -1.64
N LEU A 723 27.20 5.12 -1.42
CA LEU A 723 28.56 5.66 -1.56
C LEU A 723 28.86 6.12 -3.00
N SER A 724 28.33 5.42 -4.02
CA SER A 724 28.54 5.80 -5.42
C SER A 724 27.83 7.10 -5.83
N GLY A 725 26.70 7.42 -5.19
CA GLY A 725 25.96 8.66 -5.41
C GLY A 725 26.45 9.83 -4.54
N LEU A 726 27.31 9.56 -3.56
CA LEU A 726 27.78 10.54 -2.58
C LEU A 726 28.79 11.51 -3.20
N GLN A 727 28.42 12.79 -3.27
CA GLN A 727 29.31 13.84 -3.74
C GLN A 727 30.00 14.52 -2.55
N PRO A 728 31.32 14.82 -2.65
CA PRO A 728 31.96 15.67 -1.66
C PRO A 728 31.29 17.06 -1.66
N PRO A 729 31.39 17.80 -0.54
CA PRO A 729 30.84 19.15 -0.44
C PRO A 729 31.32 20.02 -1.61
N ALA A 730 30.45 20.91 -2.08
CA ALA A 730 30.82 21.90 -3.09
C ALA A 730 32.03 22.72 -2.61
N GLU A 731 32.92 23.08 -3.53
CA GLU A 731 34.03 23.97 -3.21
C GLU A 731 33.51 25.30 -2.63
N LYS A 732 34.32 25.93 -1.76
CA LYS A 732 33.99 27.22 -1.14
C LYS A 732 33.49 28.18 -2.21
N PHE A 733 32.34 28.80 -1.97
CA PHE A 733 31.80 29.80 -2.87
C PHE A 733 32.76 30.99 -2.96
N VAL A 734 33.18 31.29 -4.19
CA VAL A 734 33.99 32.46 -4.53
C VAL A 734 33.14 33.40 -5.36
N LEU A 735 33.23 34.70 -5.07
CA LEU A 735 32.50 35.71 -5.83
C LEU A 735 32.92 35.69 -7.32
N PRO A 736 31.96 35.73 -8.25
CA PRO A 736 32.23 36.06 -9.64
C PRO A 736 32.99 37.39 -9.76
N GLU A 737 33.85 37.52 -10.78
CA GLU A 737 34.73 38.69 -10.94
C GLU A 737 33.97 40.02 -11.09
N ASP A 738 32.78 40.01 -11.69
CA ASP A 738 31.90 41.16 -11.81
C ASP A 738 31.27 41.55 -10.47
N GLU A 739 30.80 40.59 -9.67
CA GLU A 739 30.29 40.84 -8.32
C GLU A 739 31.40 41.30 -7.37
N ALA A 740 32.59 40.71 -7.47
CA ALA A 740 33.76 41.15 -6.72
C ALA A 740 34.15 42.59 -7.07
N ARG A 741 34.13 42.97 -8.36
CA ARG A 741 34.34 44.36 -8.81
C ARG A 741 33.23 45.30 -8.36
N ALA A 742 31.99 44.84 -8.32
CA ALA A 742 30.86 45.62 -7.83
C ALA A 742 30.90 45.83 -6.31
N GLY A 743 31.69 45.03 -5.57
CA GLY A 743 31.90 45.18 -4.13
C GLY A 743 31.02 44.29 -3.26
N TYR A 744 30.50 43.18 -3.80
CA TYR A 744 29.75 42.20 -3.01
C TYR A 744 30.61 41.60 -1.89
N GLU A 745 29.96 41.30 -0.77
CA GLU A 745 30.53 40.60 0.37
C GLU A 745 29.85 39.22 0.53
N VAL A 746 30.63 38.14 0.60
CA VAL A 746 30.11 36.80 0.90
C VAL A 746 29.67 36.73 2.36
N LEU A 747 28.41 36.36 2.61
CA LEU A 747 27.86 36.10 3.94
C LEU A 747 27.94 34.62 4.32
N PHE A 748 27.90 33.71 3.36
CA PHE A 748 28.09 32.28 3.57
C PHE A 748 28.80 31.66 2.36
N ASP A 749 29.98 31.08 2.60
CA ASP A 749 30.85 30.50 1.56
C ASP A 749 30.68 28.98 1.42
N GLY A 750 29.76 28.37 2.17
CA GLY A 750 29.59 26.92 2.23
C GLY A 750 30.22 26.25 3.46
N THR A 751 31.00 26.97 4.28
CA THR A 751 31.75 26.32 5.38
C THR A 751 31.30 26.66 6.78
N ASP A 752 31.14 27.94 7.11
CA ASP A 752 30.81 28.35 8.48
C ASP A 752 29.89 29.57 8.55
N LEU A 753 29.26 29.73 9.72
CA LEU A 753 28.34 30.82 10.03
C LEU A 753 29.03 32.00 10.73
N SER A 754 30.33 32.23 10.53
CA SER A 754 31.10 33.28 11.25
C SER A 754 30.54 34.69 11.13
N LYS A 755 29.83 35.01 10.05
CA LYS A 755 29.16 36.31 9.83
C LYS A 755 27.72 36.37 10.36
N TRP A 756 27.23 35.28 10.95
CA TRP A 756 25.87 35.14 11.46
C TRP A 756 25.85 35.00 12.98
N THR A 757 24.68 35.22 13.57
CA THR A 757 24.38 35.08 15.00
C THR A 757 22.90 34.72 15.17
N GLY A 758 22.45 34.34 16.36
CA GLY A 758 21.08 33.89 16.60
C GLY A 758 21.02 32.37 16.64
N ASP A 759 20.11 31.76 15.88
CA ASP A 759 19.90 30.31 15.89
C ASP A 759 20.95 29.55 15.08
N MET A 760 22.04 29.14 15.73
CA MET A 760 23.07 28.30 15.12
C MET A 760 22.80 26.79 15.25
N GLU A 761 21.72 26.40 15.95
CA GLU A 761 21.32 24.99 16.08
C GLU A 761 20.31 24.62 14.98
N GLY A 762 19.32 25.49 14.75
CA GLY A 762 18.32 25.34 13.70
C GLY A 762 18.84 25.60 12.29
N TYR A 763 20.02 26.19 12.16
CA TYR A 763 20.70 26.49 10.90
C TYR A 763 22.10 25.89 10.93
N THR A 764 22.26 24.72 10.33
CA THR A 764 23.51 23.96 10.41
C THR A 764 24.22 23.94 9.06
N PRO A 765 25.50 24.32 8.97
CA PRO A 765 26.31 24.07 7.78
C PRO A 765 26.41 22.58 7.49
N VAL A 766 25.92 22.15 6.32
CA VAL A 766 25.99 20.77 5.83
C VAL A 766 26.36 20.81 4.34
N ASN A 767 27.47 20.17 3.98
CA ASN A 767 27.86 19.92 2.58
C ASN A 767 27.87 21.16 1.66
N GLY A 768 28.36 22.31 2.13
CA GLY A 768 28.39 23.55 1.33
C GLY A 768 27.10 24.37 1.39
N THR A 769 26.13 23.96 2.22
CA THR A 769 24.82 24.61 2.38
C THR A 769 24.54 24.91 3.85
N ILE A 770 23.62 25.83 4.12
CA ILE A 770 22.97 25.94 5.42
C ILE A 770 21.69 25.11 5.35
N TYR A 771 21.62 24.00 6.08
CA TYR A 771 20.42 23.19 6.21
C TYR A 771 19.59 23.65 7.40
N VAL A 772 18.30 23.87 7.19
CA VAL A 772 17.37 24.30 8.24
C VAL A 772 16.68 23.11 8.88
N THR A 773 16.89 22.97 10.19
CA THR A 773 16.31 21.93 11.07
C THR A 773 15.26 22.48 12.03
N ALA A 774 14.96 23.79 11.97
CA ALA A 774 13.97 24.45 12.81
C ALA A 774 12.58 23.78 12.66
N LYS A 775 11.88 23.55 13.77
CA LYS A 775 10.53 22.96 13.76
C LYS A 775 9.48 24.05 13.51
N TYR A 776 8.31 23.64 13.01
CA TYR A 776 7.13 24.52 12.98
C TYR A 776 6.84 25.07 14.38
N GLY A 777 6.69 26.40 14.47
CA GLY A 777 6.47 27.11 15.74
C GLY A 777 7.73 27.47 16.51
N ASP A 778 8.93 27.16 16.01
CA ASP A 778 10.16 27.77 16.52
C ASP A 778 10.15 29.28 16.22
N THR A 779 10.71 30.06 17.12
CA THR A 779 10.76 31.54 17.05
C THR A 779 12.19 32.06 16.96
N ARG A 780 13.16 31.15 16.89
CA ARG A 780 14.58 31.46 16.78
C ARG A 780 14.94 31.63 15.31
N ASN A 781 15.71 32.69 15.03
CA ASN A 781 16.07 33.10 13.67
C ASN A 781 17.59 33.26 13.55
N LEU A 782 18.12 33.11 12.35
CA LEU A 782 19.53 33.39 12.04
C LEU A 782 19.65 34.82 11.50
N TYR A 783 20.55 35.63 12.06
CA TYR A 783 20.74 37.03 11.69
C TYR A 783 22.18 37.31 11.27
N THR A 784 22.39 38.25 10.35
CA THR A 784 23.72 38.80 10.07
C THR A 784 24.25 39.54 11.30
N LYS A 785 25.55 39.45 11.61
CA LYS A 785 26.16 40.26 12.67
C LYS A 785 26.12 41.76 12.38
N LYS A 786 26.27 42.12 11.10
CA LYS A 786 26.21 43.49 10.59
C LYS A 786 24.77 43.90 10.27
N GLU A 787 24.44 45.16 10.50
CA GLU A 787 23.22 45.79 10.04
C GLU A 787 23.45 46.52 8.70
N TYR A 788 22.42 46.54 7.84
CA TYR A 788 22.43 47.14 6.51
C TYR A 788 21.30 48.15 6.37
N ARG A 789 21.51 49.23 5.60
CA ARG A 789 20.47 50.17 5.21
C ARG A 789 20.09 49.90 3.75
N ASP A 790 20.83 50.38 2.75
CA ASP A 790 20.52 50.17 1.33
C ASP A 790 21.39 49.02 0.81
N PHE A 791 20.81 47.97 0.23
CA PHE A 791 21.55 46.76 -0.14
C PHE A 791 20.93 45.96 -1.28
N ILE A 792 21.74 45.07 -1.87
CA ILE A 792 21.30 43.97 -2.74
C ILE A 792 21.75 42.65 -2.11
N LEU A 793 20.81 41.83 -1.68
CA LEU A 793 21.04 40.48 -1.16
C LEU A 793 20.82 39.48 -2.29
N ARG A 794 21.78 38.57 -2.49
CA ARG A 794 21.65 37.43 -3.42
C ARG A 794 21.93 36.13 -2.69
N PHE A 795 21.12 35.12 -2.94
CA PHE A 795 21.31 33.78 -2.40
C PHE A 795 20.59 32.75 -3.26
N ASP A 796 20.99 31.49 -3.10
CA ASP A 796 20.24 30.38 -3.66
C ASP A 796 19.56 29.62 -2.52
N PHE A 797 18.33 29.15 -2.76
CA PHE A 797 17.62 28.27 -1.84
C PHE A 797 17.02 27.06 -2.57
N CYS A 798 16.82 25.99 -1.82
CA CYS A 798 16.30 24.73 -2.33
C CYS A 798 15.36 24.10 -1.30
N PHE A 799 14.12 23.81 -1.71
CA PHE A 799 13.20 23.00 -0.92
C PHE A 799 13.56 21.52 -1.10
N VAL A 800 13.82 20.81 0.00
CA VAL A 800 14.09 19.37 0.01
C VAL A 800 12.96 18.56 0.64
N LYS A 801 11.94 19.25 1.16
CA LYS A 801 10.68 18.69 1.64
C LYS A 801 9.53 19.56 1.12
N PRO A 802 8.33 19.00 0.90
CA PRO A 802 7.16 19.77 0.52
C PRO A 802 6.64 20.61 1.69
N GLY A 803 5.95 21.70 1.37
CA GLY A 803 5.24 22.53 2.34
C GLY A 803 6.18 23.20 3.34
N VAL A 804 7.33 23.70 2.92
CA VAL A 804 8.30 24.39 3.80
C VAL A 804 8.03 25.88 3.90
N ASN A 805 8.20 26.45 5.09
CA ASN A 805 8.03 27.86 5.39
C ASN A 805 9.29 28.45 6.05
N ASN A 806 9.79 29.52 5.45
CA ASN A 806 10.90 30.34 5.94
C ASN A 806 10.68 31.80 5.51
N GLY A 807 11.58 32.71 5.86
CA GLY A 807 11.51 34.09 5.38
C GLY A 807 12.84 34.80 5.43
N VAL A 808 12.95 35.92 4.72
CA VAL A 808 14.05 36.87 4.85
C VAL A 808 13.59 38.09 5.64
N GLY A 809 14.11 38.26 6.84
CA GLY A 809 13.93 39.48 7.62
C GLY A 809 14.76 40.61 7.03
N ILE A 810 14.11 41.74 6.73
CA ILE A 810 14.75 42.92 6.12
C ILE A 810 14.79 44.05 7.15
N ARG A 811 15.99 44.55 7.43
CA ARG A 811 16.26 45.61 8.42
C ARG A 811 15.59 45.30 9.77
N THR A 812 15.73 44.04 10.21
CA THR A 812 15.07 43.53 11.41
C THR A 812 15.91 43.82 12.66
N PRO A 813 15.32 44.40 13.72
CA PRO A 813 15.97 44.47 15.03
C PRO A 813 16.15 43.08 15.62
N MET A 814 17.31 42.82 16.22
CA MET A 814 17.65 41.51 16.79
C MET A 814 16.58 41.00 17.78
N GLY A 815 16.15 39.74 17.61
CA GLY A 815 15.20 39.08 18.52
C GLY A 815 13.77 39.62 18.45
N LYS A 816 13.42 40.39 17.42
CA LYS A 816 12.06 40.84 17.14
C LYS A 816 11.47 40.09 15.95
N ASP A 817 10.15 40.02 15.92
CA ASP A 817 9.39 39.48 14.79
C ASP A 817 9.62 40.38 13.56
N ALA A 818 10.21 39.81 12.52
CA ALA A 818 10.62 40.53 11.32
C ALA A 818 9.44 41.09 10.52
N ALA A 819 8.31 40.39 10.50
CA ALA A 819 7.13 40.81 9.74
C ALA A 819 6.59 42.15 10.24
N TYR A 820 6.65 42.40 11.55
CA TYR A 820 6.06 43.61 12.16
C TYR A 820 7.10 44.64 12.64
N TRP A 821 8.26 44.19 13.12
CA TRP A 821 9.29 45.06 13.70
C TRP A 821 10.51 45.28 12.80
N GLY A 822 10.68 44.48 11.74
CA GLY A 822 11.57 44.81 10.62
C GLY A 822 10.91 45.75 9.62
N MET A 823 11.66 46.16 8.60
CA MET A 823 11.09 46.88 7.45
C MET A 823 10.01 46.02 6.78
N CYS A 824 10.31 44.73 6.60
CA CYS A 824 9.33 43.68 6.32
C CYS A 824 9.99 42.30 6.44
N GLU A 825 9.17 41.26 6.40
CA GLU A 825 9.59 39.90 6.05
C GLU A 825 9.29 39.66 4.56
N CYS A 826 10.30 39.23 3.80
CA CYS A 826 10.12 38.68 2.46
C CYS A 826 9.91 37.17 2.58
N GLN A 827 8.75 36.67 2.15
CA GLN A 827 8.32 35.30 2.38
C GLN A 827 9.12 34.27 1.55
N ILE A 828 9.60 33.17 2.17
CA ILE A 828 10.14 31.99 1.48
C ILE A 828 9.23 30.79 1.77
N LEU A 829 8.25 30.56 0.89
CA LEU A 829 7.17 29.61 1.16
C LEU A 829 6.88 28.74 -0.06
N ASP A 830 6.79 27.43 0.19
CA ASP A 830 6.22 26.46 -0.75
C ASP A 830 4.69 26.61 -0.81
N HIS A 831 4.25 27.74 -1.35
CA HIS A 831 2.87 28.24 -1.25
C HIS A 831 1.85 27.48 -2.12
N ASP A 832 2.31 26.53 -2.94
CA ASP A 832 1.48 25.64 -3.76
C ASP A 832 1.18 24.31 -3.05
N ASP A 833 1.86 24.00 -1.93
CA ASP A 833 1.59 22.79 -1.16
C ASP A 833 0.16 22.80 -0.56
N PRO A 834 -0.57 21.66 -0.53
CA PRO A 834 -1.91 21.56 0.02
C PRO A 834 -2.08 22.05 1.47
N ILE A 835 -1.03 22.02 2.30
CA ILE A 835 -1.09 22.56 3.68
C ILE A 835 -1.38 24.07 3.68
N TYR A 836 -1.09 24.76 2.57
CA TYR A 836 -1.23 26.20 2.38
C TYR A 836 -2.41 26.61 1.49
N LYS A 837 -3.41 25.75 1.30
CA LYS A 837 -4.60 26.00 0.45
C LYS A 837 -5.42 27.27 0.75
N ASN A 838 -5.26 27.86 1.94
CA ASN A 838 -6.02 29.02 2.41
C ASN A 838 -5.15 30.29 2.61
N LEU A 839 -4.00 30.38 1.94
CA LEU A 839 -3.16 31.58 2.04
C LEU A 839 -3.88 32.82 1.49
N HIS A 840 -3.68 33.94 2.18
CA HIS A 840 -3.97 35.26 1.63
C HIS A 840 -2.89 35.68 0.63
N GLU A 841 -3.24 36.58 -0.29
CA GLU A 841 -2.33 37.06 -1.34
C GLU A 841 -1.02 37.66 -0.80
N TYR A 842 -1.03 38.29 0.38
CA TYR A 842 0.16 38.87 1.02
C TYR A 842 1.04 37.85 1.74
N GLN A 843 0.65 36.57 1.76
CA GLN A 843 1.36 35.48 2.41
C GLN A 843 2.08 34.57 1.41
N VAL A 844 1.96 34.82 0.10
CA VAL A 844 2.66 34.02 -0.91
C VAL A 844 4.14 34.40 -0.97
N HIS A 845 4.96 33.50 -1.51
CA HIS A 845 6.41 33.71 -1.65
C HIS A 845 6.77 35.05 -2.30
N GLY A 846 7.85 35.68 -1.82
CA GLY A 846 8.35 36.95 -2.30
C GLY A 846 7.57 38.17 -1.83
N SER A 847 6.42 37.99 -1.18
CA SER A 847 5.62 39.10 -0.67
C SER A 847 6.34 39.81 0.48
N ALA A 848 6.21 41.14 0.55
CA ALA A 848 6.47 41.87 1.77
C ALA A 848 5.28 41.63 2.71
N TYR A 849 5.45 40.72 3.68
CA TYR A 849 4.38 40.12 4.46
C TYR A 849 3.40 41.17 5.02
N GLY A 850 2.13 41.05 4.67
CA GLY A 850 1.03 41.91 5.12
C GLY A 850 0.96 43.30 4.46
N ILE A 851 1.92 43.66 3.60
CA ILE A 851 2.08 45.02 3.06
C ILE A 851 1.95 45.05 1.54
N ILE A 852 2.78 44.28 0.82
CA ILE A 852 2.79 44.25 -0.65
C ILE A 852 2.77 42.78 -1.11
N PRO A 853 1.67 42.31 -1.72
CA PRO A 853 1.62 41.00 -2.35
C PRO A 853 2.61 40.90 -3.52
N ALA A 854 3.30 39.78 -3.62
CA ALA A 854 4.12 39.45 -4.80
C ALA A 854 3.30 38.73 -5.88
N LYS A 855 3.81 38.75 -7.10
CA LYS A 855 3.35 37.88 -8.17
C LYS A 855 3.60 36.43 -7.76
N ARG A 856 2.53 35.63 -7.66
CA ARG A 856 2.61 34.18 -7.45
C ARG A 856 3.32 33.53 -8.64
N ILE A 857 4.33 32.71 -8.36
CA ILE A 857 5.09 31.96 -9.36
C ILE A 857 5.35 30.55 -8.87
N VAL A 858 5.52 29.61 -9.80
CA VAL A 858 5.83 28.22 -9.50
C VAL A 858 7.33 28.10 -9.24
N HIS A 859 7.68 27.52 -8.10
CA HIS A 859 9.07 27.23 -7.76
C HIS A 859 9.64 26.14 -8.66
N LYS A 860 10.96 26.04 -8.74
CA LYS A 860 11.56 24.82 -9.28
C LYS A 860 11.20 23.60 -8.41
N PRO A 861 11.19 22.38 -8.98
CA PRO A 861 10.89 21.15 -8.25
C PRO A 861 11.74 20.96 -6.99
N LEU A 862 11.28 20.08 -6.08
CA LEU A 862 12.04 19.70 -4.90
C LEU A 862 13.45 19.20 -5.28
N GLY A 863 14.46 19.64 -4.53
CA GLY A 863 15.86 19.33 -4.80
C GLY A 863 16.54 20.28 -5.79
N GLU A 864 15.80 21.13 -6.51
CA GLU A 864 16.36 22.13 -7.40
C GLU A 864 16.61 23.48 -6.71
N TRP A 865 17.59 24.22 -7.22
CA TRP A 865 18.02 25.51 -6.68
C TRP A 865 17.31 26.68 -7.35
N ASN A 866 16.59 27.45 -6.55
CA ASN A 866 16.07 28.77 -6.92
C ASN A 866 17.11 29.84 -6.54
N SER A 867 17.23 30.88 -7.37
CA SER A 867 18.09 32.03 -7.09
C SER A 867 17.24 33.26 -6.84
N GLU A 868 17.42 33.89 -5.67
CA GLU A 868 16.67 35.08 -5.26
C GLU A 868 17.60 36.28 -5.10
N GLU A 869 17.15 37.43 -5.61
CA GLU A 869 17.74 38.74 -5.38
C GLU A 869 16.71 39.65 -4.70
N ILE A 870 17.07 40.21 -3.54
CA ILE A 870 16.30 41.23 -2.86
C ILE A 870 17.09 42.53 -2.87
N LYS A 871 16.58 43.54 -3.57
CA LYS A 871 17.14 44.89 -3.60
C LYS A 871 16.29 45.83 -2.75
N VAL A 872 16.94 46.53 -1.83
CA VAL A 872 16.32 47.48 -0.92
C VAL A 872 17.01 48.83 -1.04
N VAL A 873 16.28 49.86 -1.45
CA VAL A 873 16.77 51.24 -1.57
C VAL A 873 15.74 52.21 -1.03
N GLY A 874 16.05 52.90 0.06
CA GLY A 874 15.08 53.73 0.79
C GLY A 874 13.93 52.88 1.32
N ASP A 875 12.69 53.22 0.95
CA ASP A 875 11.47 52.47 1.28
C ASP A 875 11.01 51.52 0.14
N ARG A 876 11.81 51.42 -0.95
CA ARG A 876 11.50 50.56 -2.09
C ARG A 876 12.16 49.19 -1.94
N ILE A 877 11.38 48.14 -2.17
CA ILE A 877 11.82 46.75 -2.21
C ILE A 877 11.53 46.20 -3.61
N THR A 878 12.52 45.50 -4.17
CA THR A 878 12.39 44.73 -5.40
C THR A 878 12.86 43.30 -5.13
N VAL A 879 12.00 42.32 -5.40
CA VAL A 879 12.30 40.88 -5.25
C VAL A 879 12.29 40.25 -6.62
N THR A 880 13.39 39.58 -6.95
CA THR A 880 13.59 38.86 -8.22
C THR A 880 13.84 37.40 -7.91
N LEU A 881 13.00 36.50 -8.44
CA LEU A 881 13.22 35.05 -8.34
C LEU A 881 13.53 34.48 -9.72
N ASN A 882 14.60 33.69 -9.84
CA ASN A 882 15.01 33.02 -11.08
C ASN A 882 15.09 33.96 -12.29
N GLY A 883 15.46 35.22 -12.07
CA GLY A 883 15.57 36.26 -13.10
C GLY A 883 14.27 37.02 -13.41
N GLU A 884 13.15 36.68 -12.78
CA GLU A 884 11.87 37.39 -12.92
C GLU A 884 11.58 38.27 -11.71
N VAL A 885 11.26 39.55 -11.95
CA VAL A 885 10.82 40.47 -10.88
C VAL A 885 9.39 40.11 -10.47
N ILE A 886 9.23 39.62 -9.25
CA ILE A 886 7.94 39.19 -8.69
C ILE A 886 7.32 40.23 -7.76
N LEU A 887 8.14 41.12 -7.18
CA LEU A 887 7.67 42.25 -6.39
C LEU A 887 8.52 43.46 -6.72
N ASP A 888 7.89 44.59 -6.99
CA ASP A 888 8.57 45.89 -7.08
C ASP A 888 7.65 46.99 -6.57
N GLY A 889 7.92 47.50 -5.37
CA GLY A 889 7.01 48.42 -4.71
C GLY A 889 7.66 49.27 -3.62
N ASN A 890 7.03 50.40 -3.31
CA ASN A 890 7.42 51.28 -2.22
C ASN A 890 6.48 51.06 -1.02
N LEU A 891 7.04 50.63 0.12
CA LEU A 891 6.26 50.30 1.32
C LEU A 891 5.52 51.51 1.88
N ARG A 892 6.12 52.70 1.82
CA ARG A 892 5.51 53.95 2.28
C ARG A 892 4.34 54.36 1.41
N GLU A 893 4.44 54.18 0.10
CA GLU A 893 3.34 54.44 -0.82
C GLU A 893 2.22 53.42 -0.63
N ALA A 894 2.55 52.14 -0.48
CA ALA A 894 1.58 51.05 -0.29
C ALA A 894 0.70 51.26 0.95
N CYS A 895 1.27 51.75 2.05
CA CYS A 895 0.52 52.07 3.28
C CYS A 895 0.12 53.55 3.42
N GLN A 896 0.23 54.35 2.35
CA GLN A 896 -0.08 55.79 2.37
C GLN A 896 0.65 56.57 3.50
N GLY A 897 1.83 56.11 3.91
CA GLY A 897 2.63 56.69 4.99
C GLY A 897 2.28 56.23 6.39
N HIS A 898 1.34 55.29 6.56
CA HIS A 898 0.82 54.84 7.86
C HIS A 898 1.26 53.41 8.20
N ASN A 899 2.41 53.27 8.85
CA ASN A 899 2.90 51.98 9.37
C ASN A 899 2.19 51.53 10.66
N VAL A 900 1.45 52.43 11.32
CA VAL A 900 0.56 52.14 12.44
C VAL A 900 -0.76 52.89 12.27
N ALA A 901 -1.85 52.35 12.83
CA ALA A 901 -3.17 52.95 12.77
C ALA A 901 -3.18 54.38 13.35
N PRO A 902 -3.72 55.39 12.64
CA PRO A 902 -3.72 56.77 13.12
C PRO A 902 -4.52 57.00 14.42
N ASP A 903 -5.50 56.14 14.68
CA ASP A 903 -6.34 56.17 15.89
C ASP A 903 -5.70 55.44 17.09
N GLY A 904 -4.50 54.87 16.92
CA GLY A 904 -3.79 54.09 17.93
C GLY A 904 -4.35 52.69 18.17
N SER A 905 -5.32 52.23 17.36
CA SER A 905 -5.88 50.88 17.45
C SER A 905 -4.92 49.83 16.89
N LYS A 906 -5.27 48.55 17.06
CA LYS A 906 -4.52 47.42 16.46
C LYS A 906 -4.89 47.16 14.99
N TYR A 907 -5.96 47.80 14.50
CA TYR A 907 -6.48 47.60 13.15
C TYR A 907 -6.00 48.74 12.26
N ASN A 908 -5.07 48.45 11.34
CA ASN A 908 -4.54 49.45 10.42
C ASN A 908 -5.24 49.33 9.05
N PRO A 909 -6.15 50.26 8.68
CA PRO A 909 -6.84 50.16 7.40
C PRO A 909 -5.93 50.37 6.18
N TYR A 910 -4.68 50.82 6.40
CA TYR A 910 -3.73 51.12 5.34
C TYR A 910 -2.81 49.94 4.97
N THR A 911 -2.81 48.83 5.71
CA THR A 911 -2.09 47.60 5.34
C THR A 911 -3.06 46.53 4.88
N VAL A 912 -2.55 45.58 4.08
CA VAL A 912 -3.37 44.52 3.45
C VAL A 912 -3.82 43.49 4.48
N ASP A 913 -3.01 43.22 5.51
CA ASP A 913 -3.36 42.33 6.62
C ASP A 913 -4.16 43.01 7.74
N HIS A 914 -4.35 44.32 7.61
CA HIS A 914 -4.97 45.21 8.58
C HIS A 914 -4.31 45.28 9.97
N LYS A 915 -3.00 45.03 10.07
CA LYS A 915 -2.24 45.13 11.33
C LYS A 915 -1.22 46.27 11.30
N ASN A 916 -0.74 46.62 12.50
CA ASN A 916 0.36 47.58 12.64
C ASN A 916 1.69 46.90 12.34
N HIS A 917 2.54 47.56 11.56
CA HIS A 917 3.94 47.17 11.29
C HIS A 917 4.89 48.30 11.75
N PRO A 918 5.12 48.48 13.06
CA PRO A 918 5.92 49.60 13.57
C PRO A 918 7.31 49.73 12.94
N GLY A 919 7.91 48.61 12.55
CA GLY A 919 9.24 48.58 11.94
C GLY A 919 9.31 48.91 10.45
N MET A 920 8.17 49.09 9.77
CA MET A 920 8.11 49.21 8.30
C MET A 920 9.02 50.29 7.71
N PHE A 921 9.31 51.34 8.48
CA PHE A 921 10.15 52.47 8.09
C PHE A 921 11.52 52.47 8.76
N ASN A 922 12.01 51.33 9.24
CA ASN A 922 13.37 51.21 9.76
C ASN A 922 14.35 51.60 8.65
N GLU A 923 15.22 52.57 8.95
CA GLU A 923 16.27 52.98 8.01
C GLU A 923 17.37 51.92 7.91
N LYS A 924 17.57 51.11 8.96
CA LYS A 924 18.65 50.12 9.06
C LYS A 924 18.26 48.96 9.98
N GLY A 925 18.84 47.77 9.75
CA GLY A 925 18.77 46.64 10.69
C GLY A 925 19.44 45.38 10.14
N HIS A 926 19.24 44.23 10.78
CA HIS A 926 19.84 42.96 10.37
C HIS A 926 19.09 42.35 9.17
N ILE A 927 19.82 41.56 8.38
CA ILE A 927 19.23 40.59 7.45
C ILE A 927 19.13 39.27 8.22
N GLY A 928 18.03 38.53 8.09
CA GLY A 928 17.91 37.23 8.75
C GLY A 928 17.14 36.21 7.95
N PHE A 929 17.40 34.94 8.22
CA PHE A 929 16.55 33.83 7.81
C PHE A 929 15.63 33.44 8.97
N LEU A 930 14.34 33.28 8.68
CA LEU A 930 13.27 33.19 9.67
C LEU A 930 12.63 31.81 9.62
N GLY A 931 13.07 30.91 10.50
CA GLY A 931 12.79 29.49 10.37
C GLY A 931 11.40 29.14 10.88
N HIS A 932 10.53 28.66 10.00
CA HIS A 932 9.20 28.17 10.37
C HIS A 932 8.95 26.73 9.90
N GLY A 933 9.99 25.94 9.69
CA GLY A 933 9.90 24.54 9.30
C GLY A 933 11.21 24.00 8.73
N ALA A 934 11.45 22.70 8.89
CA ALA A 934 12.64 22.03 8.38
C ALA A 934 12.49 21.69 6.90
N GLY A 935 13.60 21.54 6.18
CA GLY A 935 13.58 21.07 4.79
C GLY A 935 13.88 22.14 3.73
N ILE A 936 14.59 23.21 4.09
CA ILE A 936 15.17 24.16 3.14
C ILE A 936 16.69 24.23 3.31
N LYS A 937 17.39 24.38 2.18
CA LYS A 937 18.83 24.60 2.10
C LYS A 937 19.11 26.00 1.54
N PHE A 938 20.11 26.69 2.07
CA PHE A 938 20.64 27.96 1.52
C PHE A 938 22.10 27.83 1.11
N ARG A 939 22.51 28.51 0.03
CA ARG A 939 23.94 28.63 -0.35
C ARG A 939 24.23 29.94 -1.08
N ASN A 940 25.51 30.19 -1.33
CA ASN A 940 25.99 31.33 -2.13
C ASN A 940 25.46 32.68 -1.64
N VAL A 941 25.31 32.83 -0.32
CA VAL A 941 24.69 34.03 0.28
C VAL A 941 25.68 35.17 0.26
N ARG A 942 25.31 36.30 -0.34
CA ARG A 942 26.18 37.47 -0.51
C ARG A 942 25.36 38.75 -0.57
N VAL A 943 25.98 39.84 -0.16
CA VAL A 943 25.32 41.15 -0.08
C VAL A 943 26.20 42.24 -0.65
N LEU A 944 25.62 43.11 -1.47
CA LEU A 944 26.21 44.38 -1.87
C LEU A 944 25.64 45.49 -1.01
N ASP A 945 26.51 46.15 -0.26
CA ASP A 945 26.18 47.29 0.58
C ASP A 945 26.22 48.57 -0.26
N LEU A 946 25.06 49.19 -0.49
CA LEU A 946 24.91 50.37 -1.36
C LEU A 946 25.13 51.69 -0.61
N ASP A 947 25.32 51.65 0.72
CA ASP A 947 25.62 52.84 1.53
C ASP A 947 27.10 53.26 1.45
N LYS A 948 27.93 52.50 0.73
CA LYS A 948 29.38 52.70 0.62
C LYS A 948 29.83 53.57 -0.54
#